data_AF-A0A7S2CAS4-F1
#
_entry.id   AF-A0A7S2CAS4-F1
#
_cell.length_a   1.000
_cell.length_b   1.000
_cell.length_c   1.000
_cell.angle_alpha   90.00
_cell.angle_beta   90.00
_cell.angle_gamma   90.00
#
_symmetry.space_group_name_H-M   'P 1'
#
loop_
_entity.id
_entity.type
_entity.pdbx_description
1 polymer ?
#
loop_
_entity_poly.entity_id
_entity_poly.type
_entity_poly.pdbx_seq_one_letter_code
_entity_poly.pdbx_strand_id
1 'polypeptide(L)'
;GEEEGEGEAAGGGLDEKSLMTLLYPPTALKTPNQKRLQMVLLAELTREIRKNFNGHFDKIMSLKEEEVDKIEERNIRIQEILTELVSKEDFFKPSWDSKERPHEVLTVTDAEMTCKPYETEEMREVKRRAEEERKRREEESKKDNIGERALNDMMFGQLEIKKENVMDQELEPPAWAAEAGPEEEWTVEMVKEMEEFRAAKKALEDEREKQRKALELELKKLRTEVSDICKGFDEKVKDLADIRVQVQVVVTTQELYSLRLAMGIMETEDDLVSTARLDKDLDALRKAKNELSEQTSNWAEQVDAAKERLLELQEEDRAMERNFRKDISTASAEAIRQEDIKNLLVLYKQRRPLAADEPNGTGTGRVSAGRSSGRNSFRRSSVDGGGPRSSNLRNTATSLMQARRSSSRGVSERRSSKATGDGGAMGPLQLAMEEAIRMANKQRAAENDPFAEVEDKAKNPEAGSDAAPTIAIAPLSMERDLMDPLRSSIDEMVWDKLQELRKAKIVKEAEVKTQTALFNEMKKQVDALLEQEAGLASEMASLEAEKDALASKVKLADRNLEMLVWLKQGQNELQQEAMVTDWSEGLLIPTTRVSKCNDTIKALGADKVQILHRIKKFRKSINYMEWEHSYMETQIKNLNEYFIDLQLLKVTKSIQAIMKGDTQNKAREKMEKAEARIEILKRVHGDKADKIKGLIAKLSQSVRERRSENERLVVQLKDLDGSVQVREAIYRSRVDSSGGEVNPMQQAATRMKRITMRRRLIDLARVQTEEIDFLRSELDRLRQRTFPSFAHAARNRLLLPPDEVV
;
A
#
# COMPACT_ATOMS: atom_id res chain seq x y z
N GLY A 1 17.88 -27.57 -35.10
CA GLY A 1 19.28 -27.73 -34.67
C GLY A 1 19.25 -28.00 -33.20
N GLU A 2 18.73 -29.17 -32.87
CA GLU A 2 18.48 -29.65 -31.52
C GLU A 2 19.45 -30.80 -31.27
N GLU A 3 20.12 -30.79 -30.12
CA GLU A 3 20.65 -32.01 -29.53
C GLU A 3 19.75 -32.36 -28.35
N GLU A 4 19.18 -33.55 -28.40
CA GLU A 4 18.24 -34.05 -27.41
C GLU A 4 19.02 -34.51 -26.17
N GLY A 5 19.07 -33.66 -25.13
CA GLY A 5 19.52 -34.08 -23.82
C GLY A 5 18.50 -35.04 -23.21
N GLU A 6 18.78 -36.35 -23.28
CA GLU A 6 17.89 -37.39 -22.75
C GLU A 6 17.59 -37.15 -21.26
N GLY A 7 16.31 -37.27 -20.90
CA GLY A 7 15.87 -37.06 -19.53
C GLY A 7 16.21 -38.25 -18.64
N GLU A 8 17.39 -38.22 -17.99
CA GLU A 8 17.59 -38.97 -16.76
C GLU A 8 16.58 -38.48 -15.72
N ALA A 9 15.45 -39.18 -15.63
CA ALA A 9 14.45 -39.02 -14.60
C ALA A 9 15.03 -39.53 -13.26
N ALA A 10 15.92 -38.73 -12.68
CA ALA A 10 16.49 -38.97 -11.37
C ALA A 10 15.34 -39.10 -10.36
N GLY A 11 15.05 -40.34 -9.97
CA GLY A 11 14.04 -40.70 -9.00
C GLY A 11 14.47 -40.26 -7.60
N GLY A 12 14.46 -38.95 -7.37
CA GLY A 12 14.67 -38.35 -6.06
C GLY A 12 13.59 -38.87 -5.13
N GLY A 13 13.93 -39.87 -4.32
CA GLY A 13 13.07 -40.33 -3.25
C GLY A 13 12.75 -39.14 -2.36
N LEU A 14 11.47 -38.76 -2.32
CA LEU A 14 10.99 -37.75 -1.39
C LEU A 14 11.33 -38.25 0.01
N ASP A 15 12.21 -37.54 0.72
CA ASP A 15 12.58 -37.92 2.06
C ASP A 15 11.33 -37.81 2.94
N GLU A 16 10.76 -38.96 3.31
CA GLU A 16 9.54 -39.08 4.09
C GLU A 16 9.67 -38.45 5.48
N LYS A 17 10.92 -38.18 5.92
CA LYS A 17 11.25 -37.50 7.17
C LYS A 17 11.35 -35.98 7.03
N SER A 18 11.38 -35.45 5.81
CA SER A 18 11.43 -34.00 5.59
C SER A 18 10.09 -33.37 5.95
N LEU A 19 10.11 -32.34 6.80
CA LEU A 19 8.94 -31.54 7.16
C LEU A 19 8.22 -30.96 5.92
N MET A 20 8.96 -30.69 4.85
CA MET A 20 8.39 -30.23 3.57
C MET A 20 7.50 -31.26 2.88
N THR A 21 7.75 -32.56 3.07
CA THR A 21 6.93 -33.67 2.57
C THR A 21 5.66 -33.87 3.40
N LEU A 22 5.70 -33.50 4.69
CA LEU A 22 4.61 -33.68 5.65
C LEU A 22 3.59 -32.53 5.66
N LEU A 23 3.94 -31.36 5.12
CA LEU A 23 3.03 -30.22 5.00
C LEU A 23 1.92 -30.49 4.00
N TYR A 24 0.68 -30.16 4.37
CA TYR A 24 -0.45 -30.23 3.45
C TYR A 24 -0.28 -29.18 2.34
N PRO A 25 -0.59 -29.52 1.07
CA PRO A 25 -0.77 -28.53 0.02
C PRO A 25 -1.84 -27.49 0.42
N PRO A 26 -1.66 -26.19 0.14
CA PRO A 26 -2.64 -25.15 0.48
C PRO A 26 -4.07 -25.44 -0.02
N THR A 27 -4.19 -26.13 -1.16
CA THR A 27 -5.47 -26.55 -1.76
C THR A 27 -6.19 -27.69 -1.02
N ALA A 28 -5.52 -28.36 -0.08
CA ALA A 28 -6.07 -29.45 0.72
C ALA A 28 -6.52 -29.02 2.13
N LEU A 29 -6.18 -27.80 2.57
CA LEU A 29 -6.43 -27.26 3.92
C LEU A 29 -7.90 -26.81 4.12
N LYS A 30 -8.82 -27.77 4.10
CA LYS A 30 -10.26 -27.51 4.22
C LYS A 30 -10.75 -27.54 5.67
N THR A 31 -10.39 -28.56 6.43
CA THR A 31 -10.91 -28.72 7.80
C THR A 31 -10.12 -27.90 8.83
N PRO A 32 -10.75 -27.42 9.92
CA PRO A 32 -10.04 -26.71 10.98
C PRO A 32 -8.95 -27.59 11.63
N ASN A 33 -9.13 -28.92 11.68
CA ASN A 33 -8.12 -29.84 12.18
C ASN A 33 -6.87 -29.88 11.29
N GLN A 34 -7.02 -29.87 9.96
CA GLN A 34 -5.90 -29.74 9.02
C GLN A 34 -5.21 -28.38 9.15
N LYS A 35 -5.98 -27.27 9.25
CA LYS A 35 -5.41 -25.93 9.48
C LYS A 35 -4.59 -25.88 10.79
N ARG A 36 -5.14 -26.40 11.90
CA ARG A 36 -4.47 -26.48 13.21
C ARG A 36 -3.20 -27.33 13.17
N LEU A 37 -3.21 -28.48 12.50
CA LEU A 37 -2.02 -29.33 12.34
C LEU A 37 -0.96 -28.67 11.45
N GLN A 38 -1.37 -28.02 10.35
CA GLN A 38 -0.49 -27.24 9.49
C GLN A 38 0.24 -26.13 10.26
N MET A 39 -0.45 -25.40 11.15
CA MET A 39 0.18 -24.36 11.98
C MET A 39 1.32 -24.91 12.86
N VAL A 40 1.17 -26.14 13.38
CA VAL A 40 2.23 -26.81 14.17
C VAL A 40 3.41 -27.21 13.27
N LEU A 41 3.14 -27.80 12.10
CA LEU A 41 4.17 -28.17 11.13
C LEU A 41 4.94 -26.94 10.60
N LEU A 42 4.25 -25.83 10.36
CA LEU A 42 4.84 -24.55 9.96
C LEU A 42 5.72 -23.95 11.07
N ALA A 43 5.35 -24.12 12.35
CA ALA A 43 6.15 -23.65 13.47
C ALA A 43 7.48 -24.43 13.60
N GLU A 44 7.45 -25.77 13.48
CA GLU A 44 8.67 -26.58 13.49
C GLU A 44 9.50 -26.39 12.20
N LEU A 45 8.90 -26.19 11.02
CA LEU A 45 9.63 -25.78 9.82
C LEU A 45 10.35 -24.44 10.05
N THR A 46 9.67 -23.45 10.62
CA THR A 46 10.25 -22.13 10.93
C THR A 46 11.42 -22.25 11.90
N ARG A 47 11.34 -23.18 12.86
CA ARG A 47 12.42 -23.51 13.80
C ARG A 47 13.59 -24.22 13.12
N GLU A 48 13.33 -25.15 12.20
CA GLU A 48 14.36 -25.85 11.42
C GLU A 48 15.12 -24.88 10.50
N ILE A 49 14.41 -24.01 9.78
CA ILE A 49 15.00 -22.95 8.95
C ILE A 49 15.90 -22.04 9.80
N ARG A 50 15.43 -21.59 10.96
CA ARG A 50 16.24 -20.79 11.92
C ARG A 50 17.47 -21.55 12.42
N LYS A 51 17.32 -22.83 12.78
CA LYS A 51 18.43 -23.70 13.22
C LYS A 51 19.48 -23.89 12.13
N ASN A 52 19.06 -24.10 10.89
CA ASN A 52 19.96 -24.27 9.76
C ASN A 52 20.71 -22.98 9.45
N PHE A 53 20.05 -21.81 9.49
CA PHE A 53 20.72 -20.52 9.36
C PHE A 53 21.75 -20.29 10.48
N ASN A 54 21.43 -20.59 11.74
CA ASN A 54 22.38 -20.51 12.84
C ASN A 54 23.62 -21.39 12.57
N GLY A 55 23.43 -22.64 12.10
CA GLY A 55 24.52 -23.52 11.69
C GLY A 55 25.31 -23.08 10.44
N HIS A 56 24.88 -22.02 9.74
CA HIS A 56 25.69 -21.29 8.76
C HIS A 56 26.41 -20.09 9.39
N PHE A 57 25.76 -19.36 10.29
CA PHE A 57 26.35 -18.27 11.07
C PHE A 57 27.53 -18.77 11.92
N ASP A 58 27.37 -19.87 12.65
CA ASP A 58 28.39 -20.47 13.52
C ASP A 58 29.65 -20.84 12.71
N LYS A 59 29.49 -21.34 11.48
CA LYS A 59 30.61 -21.63 10.56
C LYS A 59 31.34 -20.37 10.10
N ILE A 60 30.61 -19.28 9.86
CA ILE A 60 31.21 -17.99 9.48
C ILE A 60 31.92 -17.35 10.68
N MET A 61 31.45 -17.59 11.91
CA MET A 61 32.18 -17.22 13.13
C MET A 61 33.49 -17.99 13.28
N SER A 62 33.49 -19.32 13.13
CA SER A 62 34.74 -20.12 13.14
C SER A 62 35.70 -19.70 12.01
N LEU A 63 35.18 -19.45 10.81
CA LEU A 63 36.00 -18.91 9.72
C LEU A 63 36.54 -17.51 10.04
N LYS A 64 35.83 -16.67 10.81
CA LYS A 64 36.36 -15.38 11.26
C LYS A 64 37.55 -15.57 12.19
N GLU A 65 37.49 -16.52 13.11
CA GLU A 65 38.61 -16.87 13.99
C GLU A 65 39.81 -17.32 13.15
N GLU A 66 39.62 -18.24 12.20
CA GLU A 66 40.69 -18.68 11.28
C GLU A 66 41.30 -17.56 10.40
N GLU A 67 40.50 -16.61 9.89
CA GLU A 67 41.06 -15.49 9.09
C GLU A 67 41.71 -14.42 9.99
N VAL A 68 41.29 -14.26 11.25
CA VAL A 68 41.95 -13.39 12.24
C VAL A 68 43.32 -13.94 12.60
N ASP A 69 43.45 -15.22 12.90
CA ASP A 69 44.73 -15.87 13.23
C ASP A 69 45.75 -15.67 12.07
N LYS A 70 45.33 -15.89 10.82
CA LYS A 70 46.16 -15.67 9.60
C LYS A 70 46.58 -14.21 9.39
N ILE A 71 45.83 -13.25 9.95
CA ILE A 71 46.19 -11.82 9.95
C ILE A 71 47.14 -11.52 11.12
N GLU A 72 46.98 -12.16 12.28
CA GLU A 72 47.91 -12.01 13.41
C GLU A 72 49.29 -12.59 13.09
N GLU A 73 49.39 -13.77 12.46
CA GLU A 73 50.65 -14.31 11.90
C GLU A 73 51.37 -13.31 10.99
N ARG A 74 50.63 -12.70 10.05
CA ARG A 74 51.16 -11.69 9.11
C ARG A 74 51.54 -10.40 9.81
N ASN A 75 50.80 -10.00 10.84
CA ASN A 75 51.09 -8.83 11.63
C ASN A 75 52.37 -8.99 12.46
N ILE A 76 52.64 -10.18 13.00
CA ILE A 76 53.92 -10.49 13.67
C ILE A 76 55.07 -10.28 12.68
N ARG A 77 54.98 -10.84 11.47
CA ARG A 77 56.00 -10.63 10.42
C ARG A 77 56.11 -9.16 9.98
N ILE A 78 55.00 -8.41 9.91
CA ILE A 78 55.03 -6.96 9.66
C ILE A 78 55.72 -6.21 10.82
N GLN A 79 55.52 -6.62 12.07
CA GLN A 79 56.20 -6.02 13.23
C GLN A 79 57.70 -6.25 13.21
N GLU A 80 58.16 -7.47 12.87
CA GLU A 80 59.58 -7.78 12.66
C GLU A 80 60.18 -6.82 11.61
N ILE A 81 59.59 -6.76 10.42
CA ILE A 81 60.08 -5.92 9.32
C ILE A 81 60.05 -4.42 9.68
N LEU A 82 59.06 -3.95 10.47
CA LEU A 82 59.03 -2.58 10.97
C LEU A 82 60.12 -2.29 12.00
N THR A 83 60.55 -3.28 12.79
CA THR A 83 61.74 -3.14 13.65
C THR A 83 63.05 -3.15 12.86
N GLU A 84 63.19 -4.02 11.86
CA GLU A 84 64.33 -4.06 10.92
C GLU A 84 64.47 -2.74 10.12
N LEU A 85 63.35 -2.13 9.73
CA LEU A 85 63.30 -0.83 9.06
C LEU A 85 63.35 0.38 10.01
N VAL A 86 63.42 0.17 11.33
CA VAL A 86 63.35 1.20 12.39
C VAL A 86 62.20 2.21 12.17
N SER A 87 61.08 1.73 11.60
CA SER A 87 60.07 2.58 10.97
C SER A 87 58.75 2.55 11.74
N LYS A 88 58.24 3.73 12.09
CA LYS A 88 57.02 3.92 12.89
C LYS A 88 55.78 4.05 12.00
N GLU A 89 55.54 3.06 11.13
CA GLU A 89 54.30 2.99 10.36
C GLU A 89 53.24 2.13 11.07
N ASP A 90 51.98 2.54 10.98
CA ASP A 90 50.87 1.76 11.50
C ASP A 90 50.59 0.50 10.66
N PHE A 91 49.99 -0.51 11.29
CA PHE A 91 49.51 -1.74 10.67
C PHE A 91 48.12 -2.10 11.16
N PHE A 92 47.36 -2.87 10.38
CA PHE A 92 45.98 -3.21 10.68
C PHE A 92 45.91 -4.29 11.77
N LYS A 93 45.28 -3.97 12.90
CA LYS A 93 45.02 -4.92 13.99
C LYS A 93 43.56 -5.35 13.98
N PRO A 94 43.27 -6.66 13.87
CA PRO A 94 41.92 -7.17 14.12
C PRO A 94 41.40 -6.75 15.50
N SER A 95 40.09 -6.57 15.60
CA SER A 95 39.40 -6.42 16.88
C SER A 95 37.99 -7.00 16.77
N TRP A 96 37.53 -7.60 17.87
CA TRP A 96 36.18 -8.11 18.03
C TRP A 96 35.27 -6.98 18.53
N ASP A 97 34.07 -6.84 17.97
CA ASP A 97 33.02 -5.95 18.51
C ASP A 97 32.26 -6.72 19.59
N SER A 98 31.89 -6.06 20.70
CA SER A 98 31.20 -6.69 21.84
C SER A 98 29.84 -7.32 21.47
N LYS A 99 29.31 -7.00 20.29
CA LYS A 99 28.09 -7.60 19.71
C LYS A 99 28.34 -8.99 19.09
N GLU A 100 29.57 -9.29 18.68
CA GLU A 100 29.98 -10.56 18.08
C GLU A 100 30.23 -11.64 19.15
N ARG A 101 30.48 -11.21 20.39
CA ARG A 101 30.63 -12.08 21.57
C ARG A 101 29.60 -11.76 22.66
N PRO A 102 28.31 -12.13 22.50
CA PRO A 102 27.25 -11.82 23.47
C PRO A 102 27.49 -12.34 24.89
N HIS A 103 28.42 -13.28 25.09
CA HIS A 103 28.81 -13.79 26.40
C HIS A 103 29.71 -12.81 27.18
N GLU A 104 30.53 -11.99 26.51
CA GLU A 104 31.42 -11.01 27.17
C GLU A 104 30.61 -9.88 27.85
N VAL A 105 29.39 -9.61 27.37
CA VAL A 105 28.45 -8.63 27.96
C VAL A 105 28.02 -9.00 29.39
N LEU A 106 28.19 -10.26 29.80
CA LEU A 106 27.88 -10.75 31.15
C LEU A 106 29.14 -10.89 32.04
N THR A 107 30.33 -10.66 31.50
CA THR A 107 31.61 -10.76 32.23
C THR A 107 32.18 -9.37 32.49
N VAL A 108 32.02 -8.85 33.71
CA VAL A 108 32.64 -7.59 34.12
C VAL A 108 34.16 -7.72 34.09
N THR A 109 34.83 -6.83 33.36
CA THR A 109 36.28 -6.80 33.29
C THR A 109 36.90 -5.96 34.41
N ASP A 110 38.14 -6.26 34.79
CA ASP A 110 38.91 -5.49 35.78
C ASP A 110 39.07 -4.00 35.41
N ALA A 111 38.91 -3.64 34.13
CA ALA A 111 38.95 -2.26 33.63
C ALA A 111 37.64 -1.50 33.86
N GLU A 112 36.52 -2.18 34.00
CA GLU A 112 35.20 -1.59 34.29
C GLU A 112 34.94 -1.45 35.80
N MET A 113 35.73 -2.14 36.64
CA MET A 113 35.70 -1.98 38.09
C MET A 113 36.33 -0.66 38.54
N THR A 114 35.50 0.37 38.71
CA THR A 114 35.90 1.71 39.23
C THR A 114 36.61 1.66 40.60
N CYS A 115 36.41 0.58 41.37
CA CYS A 115 37.12 0.32 42.61
C CYS A 115 37.70 -1.09 42.56
N LYS A 116 39.02 -1.23 42.74
CA LYS A 116 39.65 -2.53 42.93
C LYS A 116 39.12 -3.15 44.23
N PRO A 117 38.70 -4.43 44.25
CA PRO A 117 38.32 -5.12 45.47
C PRO A 117 39.42 -5.02 46.54
N TYR A 118 39.02 -4.87 47.81
CA TYR A 118 39.96 -4.72 48.91
C TYR A 118 40.69 -6.05 49.17
N GLU A 119 41.90 -6.19 48.63
CA GLU A 119 42.81 -7.30 48.94
C GLU A 119 43.14 -7.27 50.45
N THR A 120 42.70 -8.28 51.19
CA THR A 120 43.18 -8.54 52.56
C THR A 120 44.65 -8.94 52.56
N GLU A 121 45.33 -8.79 53.70
CA GLU A 121 46.77 -9.04 53.81
C GLU A 121 47.15 -10.48 53.42
N GLU A 122 46.32 -11.46 53.79
CA GLU A 122 46.46 -12.86 53.39
C GLU A 122 46.41 -13.07 51.87
N MET A 123 45.53 -12.37 51.15
CA MET A 123 45.47 -12.47 49.69
C MET A 123 46.69 -11.81 49.01
N ARG A 124 47.27 -10.76 49.62
CA ARG A 124 48.55 -10.20 49.14
C ARG A 124 49.72 -11.14 49.41
N GLU A 125 49.75 -11.82 50.56
CA GLU A 125 50.73 -12.85 50.87
C GLU A 125 50.64 -14.05 49.89
N VAL A 126 49.43 -14.53 49.59
CA VAL A 126 49.20 -15.60 48.60
C VAL A 126 49.63 -15.16 47.20
N LYS A 127 49.26 -13.96 46.77
CA LYS A 127 49.66 -13.40 45.47
C LYS A 127 51.17 -13.18 45.38
N ARG A 128 51.81 -12.65 46.43
CA ARG A 128 53.27 -12.49 46.50
C ARG A 128 53.97 -13.86 46.44
N ARG A 129 53.49 -14.88 47.16
CA ARG A 129 54.00 -16.25 47.05
C ARG A 129 53.81 -16.82 45.64
N ALA A 130 52.68 -16.57 44.98
CA ALA A 130 52.44 -17.03 43.61
C ALA A 130 53.32 -16.30 42.57
N GLU A 131 53.64 -15.02 42.78
CA GLU A 131 54.58 -14.25 41.96
C GLU A 131 56.05 -14.65 42.23
N GLU A 132 56.41 -14.92 43.48
CA GLU A 132 57.70 -15.50 43.90
C GLU A 132 57.87 -16.92 43.32
N GLU A 133 56.85 -17.77 43.37
CA GLU A 133 56.84 -19.12 42.81
C GLU A 133 56.87 -19.09 41.27
N ARG A 134 56.13 -18.18 40.63
CA ARG A 134 56.26 -17.93 39.18
C ARG A 134 57.68 -17.53 38.81
N LYS A 135 58.28 -16.56 39.51
CA LYS A 135 59.69 -16.18 39.28
C LYS A 135 60.63 -17.35 39.49
N ARG A 136 60.44 -18.15 40.54
CA ARG A 136 61.27 -19.35 40.78
C ARG A 136 61.15 -20.34 39.63
N ARG A 137 59.94 -20.55 39.10
CA ARG A 137 59.66 -21.42 37.95
C ARG A 137 60.21 -20.87 36.63
N GLU A 138 60.16 -19.56 36.44
CA GLU A 138 60.78 -18.80 35.33
C GLU A 138 62.31 -18.65 35.46
N GLU A 139 62.89 -19.01 36.60
CA GLU A 139 64.33 -19.14 36.83
C GLU A 139 64.80 -20.60 36.73
N GLU A 140 64.00 -21.56 37.19
CA GLU A 140 64.19 -23.00 36.99
C GLU A 140 64.17 -23.32 35.49
N SER A 141 63.20 -22.79 34.74
CA SER A 141 63.15 -22.94 33.27
C SER A 141 64.31 -22.25 32.53
N LYS A 142 65.05 -21.32 33.17
CA LYS A 142 66.29 -20.73 32.62
C LYS A 142 67.55 -21.48 33.01
N LYS A 143 67.47 -22.37 34.02
CA LYS A 143 68.60 -23.19 34.50
C LYS A 143 68.68 -24.52 33.73
N ASP A 144 67.54 -25.10 33.36
CA ASP A 144 67.45 -26.38 32.64
C ASP A 144 67.63 -26.28 31.10
N ASN A 145 68.14 -25.16 30.59
CA ASN A 145 68.49 -24.97 29.17
C ASN A 145 69.76 -25.72 28.75
N ILE A 146 69.85 -27.01 29.09
CA ILE A 146 70.86 -27.95 28.58
C ILE A 146 70.69 -28.11 27.06
N GLY A 147 69.43 -28.16 26.58
CA GLY A 147 69.10 -28.24 25.16
C GLY A 147 69.64 -27.05 24.35
N GLU A 148 69.32 -25.82 24.75
CA GLU A 148 69.83 -24.62 24.06
C GLU A 148 71.36 -24.45 24.19
N ARG A 149 71.96 -24.86 25.31
CA ARG A 149 73.42 -24.73 25.48
C ARG A 149 74.16 -25.74 24.60
N ALA A 150 73.70 -26.99 24.56
CA ALA A 150 74.22 -28.01 23.64
C ALA A 150 73.92 -27.66 22.17
N LEU A 151 72.77 -27.06 21.86
CA LEU A 151 72.45 -26.61 20.51
C LEU A 151 73.36 -25.44 20.08
N ASN A 152 73.62 -24.45 20.96
CA ASN A 152 74.59 -23.40 20.69
C ASN A 152 76.01 -23.96 20.52
N ASP A 153 76.49 -24.84 21.39
CA ASP A 153 77.83 -25.45 21.25
C ASP A 153 77.96 -26.31 19.98
N MET A 154 76.87 -26.94 19.52
CA MET A 154 76.88 -27.69 18.25
C MET A 154 76.69 -26.81 17.00
N MET A 155 75.95 -25.69 17.09
CA MET A 155 75.77 -24.75 15.96
C MET A 155 76.97 -23.81 15.78
N PHE A 156 77.64 -23.40 16.86
CA PHE A 156 78.91 -22.65 16.79
C PHE A 156 80.15 -23.56 16.65
N GLY A 157 79.96 -24.86 16.42
CA GLY A 157 81.01 -25.81 16.05
C GLY A 157 81.60 -25.60 14.64
N GLN A 158 80.93 -24.79 13.80
CA GLN A 158 81.52 -24.17 12.62
C GLN A 158 81.14 -22.68 12.61
N LEU A 159 82.02 -21.83 12.07
CA LEU A 159 81.81 -20.38 12.07
C LEU A 159 80.74 -19.99 11.04
N GLU A 160 79.47 -20.15 11.42
CA GLU A 160 78.38 -19.52 10.67
C GLU A 160 78.64 -18.02 10.59
N ILE A 161 78.82 -17.54 9.36
CA ILE A 161 78.75 -16.11 9.07
C ILE A 161 77.32 -15.71 9.39
N LYS A 162 77.11 -15.24 10.62
CA LYS A 162 75.99 -14.34 10.90
C LYS A 162 76.06 -13.26 9.82
N LYS A 163 75.05 -13.25 8.95
CA LYS A 163 74.72 -12.03 8.24
C LYS A 163 74.20 -11.08 9.31
N GLU A 164 75.15 -10.37 9.94
CA GLU A 164 74.86 -9.11 10.59
C GLU A 164 73.96 -8.32 9.64
N ASN A 165 72.88 -7.73 10.15
CA ASN A 165 72.01 -6.94 9.29
C ASN A 165 72.91 -5.91 8.62
N VAL A 166 72.92 -5.85 7.28
CA VAL A 166 73.80 -4.90 6.59
C VAL A 166 73.37 -3.46 6.90
N MET A 167 72.12 -3.30 7.37
CA MET A 167 71.57 -2.12 8.04
C MET A 167 72.37 -1.65 9.26
N ASP A 168 72.97 -2.54 10.04
CA ASP A 168 73.64 -2.27 11.32
C ASP A 168 75.18 -2.17 11.21
N GLN A 169 75.79 -2.63 10.12
CA GLN A 169 77.25 -2.64 9.96
C GLN A 169 77.85 -1.23 9.78
N GLU A 170 78.70 -0.77 10.69
CA GLU A 170 79.35 0.54 10.61
C GLU A 170 80.84 0.40 10.25
N LEU A 171 81.23 0.96 9.09
CA LEU A 171 82.62 0.97 8.62
C LEU A 171 83.37 2.18 9.21
N GLU A 172 84.18 1.92 10.23
CA GLU A 172 85.06 2.94 10.82
C GLU A 172 86.10 3.44 9.81
N PRO A 173 86.35 4.77 9.70
CA PRO A 173 87.42 5.30 8.86
C PRO A 173 88.81 4.82 9.29
N PRO A 174 89.77 4.65 8.36
CA PRO A 174 91.16 4.39 8.70
C PRO A 174 91.70 5.43 9.69
N ALA A 175 92.40 5.00 10.75
CA ALA A 175 92.76 5.86 11.88
C ALA A 175 93.55 7.13 11.47
N TRP A 176 94.35 7.06 10.40
CA TRP A 176 95.09 8.21 9.87
C TRP A 176 94.19 9.31 9.30
N ALA A 177 92.96 9.00 8.89
CA ALA A 177 92.02 9.96 8.32
C ALA A 177 91.47 10.98 9.36
N ALA A 178 91.69 10.75 10.66
CA ALA A 178 91.40 11.71 11.72
C ALA A 178 92.57 12.68 12.03
N GLU A 179 93.79 12.35 11.57
CA GLU A 179 95.01 13.13 11.83
C GLU A 179 95.57 13.83 10.57
N ALA A 180 95.02 13.52 9.39
CA ALA A 180 95.46 14.07 8.12
C ALA A 180 95.07 15.55 7.91
N GLY A 181 95.97 16.31 7.27
CA GLY A 181 95.73 17.66 6.78
C GLY A 181 94.88 17.72 5.50
N PRO A 182 94.77 18.91 4.86
CA PRO A 182 94.05 19.11 3.60
C PRO A 182 94.48 18.14 2.48
N GLU A 183 93.58 17.91 1.51
CA GLU A 183 93.70 16.92 0.41
C GLU A 183 94.94 17.10 -0.53
N GLU A 184 95.81 18.08 -0.30
CA GLU A 184 97.01 18.36 -1.13
C GLU A 184 98.28 17.62 -0.65
N GLU A 185 98.30 17.04 0.56
CA GLU A 185 99.49 16.38 1.14
C GLU A 185 99.44 14.83 1.16
N TRP A 186 98.42 14.21 0.55
CA TRP A 186 98.23 12.76 0.63
C TRP A 186 99.22 11.96 -0.24
N THR A 187 99.78 10.87 0.30
CA THR A 187 100.59 9.92 -0.48
C THR A 187 99.70 9.04 -1.37
N VAL A 188 100.26 8.55 -2.49
CA VAL A 188 99.53 7.74 -3.49
C VAL A 188 98.89 6.48 -2.88
N GLU A 189 99.51 5.91 -1.85
CA GLU A 189 98.99 4.74 -1.12
C GLU A 189 97.82 5.12 -0.21
N MET A 190 97.89 6.25 0.51
CA MET A 190 96.77 6.80 1.30
C MET A 190 95.56 7.15 0.43
N VAL A 191 95.77 7.77 -0.74
CA VAL A 191 94.70 8.03 -1.71
C VAL A 191 93.99 6.72 -2.06
N LYS A 192 94.75 5.66 -2.36
CA LYS A 192 94.21 4.36 -2.77
C LYS A 192 93.47 3.62 -1.65
N GLU A 193 94.00 3.58 -0.42
CA GLU A 193 93.30 3.00 0.74
C GLU A 193 91.96 3.72 1.00
N MET A 194 91.96 5.04 0.88
CA MET A 194 90.79 5.88 1.11
C MET A 194 89.78 5.75 -0.05
N GLU A 195 90.22 5.57 -1.29
CA GLU A 195 89.35 5.21 -2.42
C GLU A 195 88.73 3.81 -2.24
N GLU A 196 89.51 2.82 -1.78
CA GLU A 196 89.02 1.48 -1.46
C GLU A 196 88.02 1.53 -0.29
N PHE A 197 88.24 2.37 0.72
CA PHE A 197 87.28 2.64 1.80
C PHE A 197 86.00 3.35 1.30
N ARG A 198 86.11 4.39 0.45
CA ARG A 198 84.93 5.04 -0.18
C ARG A 198 84.15 4.03 -1.04
N ALA A 199 84.84 3.13 -1.75
CA ALA A 199 84.21 2.08 -2.54
C ALA A 199 83.51 1.02 -1.67
N ALA A 200 84.16 0.55 -0.60
CA ALA A 200 83.58 -0.41 0.35
C ALA A 200 82.36 0.19 1.08
N LYS A 201 82.47 1.44 1.57
CA LYS A 201 81.36 2.17 2.18
C LYS A 201 80.19 2.33 1.21
N LYS A 202 80.45 2.72 -0.05
CA LYS A 202 79.42 2.83 -1.07
C LYS A 202 78.78 1.47 -1.40
N ALA A 203 79.56 0.39 -1.48
CA ALA A 203 79.02 -0.96 -1.71
C ALA A 203 78.10 -1.39 -0.55
N LEU A 204 78.47 -1.07 0.69
CA LEU A 204 77.66 -1.31 1.88
C LEU A 204 76.36 -0.47 1.87
N GLU A 205 76.43 0.80 1.45
CA GLU A 205 75.27 1.67 1.25
C GLU A 205 74.34 1.14 0.13
N ASP A 206 74.91 0.70 -1.00
CA ASP A 206 74.18 0.04 -2.09
C ASP A 206 73.53 -1.28 -1.64
N GLU A 207 74.13 -2.02 -0.69
CA GLU A 207 73.53 -3.25 -0.13
C GLU A 207 72.48 -2.99 0.95
N ARG A 208 72.69 -1.99 1.82
CA ARG A 208 71.64 -1.43 2.70
C ARG A 208 70.42 -1.02 1.89
N GLU A 209 70.61 -0.28 0.79
CA GLU A 209 69.50 0.11 -0.08
C GLU A 209 68.80 -1.09 -0.73
N LYS A 210 69.51 -2.14 -1.15
CA LYS A 210 68.90 -3.37 -1.70
C LYS A 210 68.07 -4.10 -0.65
N GLN A 211 68.60 -4.29 0.57
CA GLN A 211 67.88 -4.96 1.66
C GLN A 211 66.66 -4.15 2.10
N ARG A 212 66.83 -2.84 2.30
CA ARG A 212 65.71 -1.93 2.59
C ARG A 212 64.60 -2.00 1.53
N LYS A 213 64.94 -1.95 0.24
CA LYS A 213 63.94 -2.05 -0.86
C LYS A 213 63.28 -3.43 -0.93
N ALA A 214 63.96 -4.50 -0.52
CA ALA A 214 63.38 -5.83 -0.40
C ALA A 214 62.37 -5.90 0.76
N LEU A 215 62.73 -5.38 1.94
CA LEU A 215 61.86 -5.31 3.12
C LEU A 215 60.64 -4.41 2.90
N GLU A 216 60.81 -3.23 2.28
CA GLU A 216 59.68 -2.35 1.88
C GLU A 216 58.72 -3.06 0.90
N LEU A 217 59.24 -3.97 0.05
CA LEU A 217 58.45 -4.77 -0.89
C LEU A 217 57.77 -5.97 -0.22
N GLU A 218 58.41 -6.63 0.75
CA GLU A 218 57.81 -7.68 1.57
C GLU A 218 56.68 -7.11 2.45
N LEU A 219 56.94 -6.02 3.16
CA LEU A 219 55.95 -5.26 3.94
C LEU A 219 54.76 -4.83 3.07
N LYS A 220 55.01 -4.38 1.83
CA LYS A 220 53.93 -4.05 0.88
C LYS A 220 53.11 -5.27 0.47
N LYS A 221 53.74 -6.44 0.24
CA LYS A 221 53.05 -7.71 -0.06
C LYS A 221 52.17 -8.16 1.10
N LEU A 222 52.71 -8.19 2.32
CA LEU A 222 51.98 -8.59 3.52
C LEU A 222 50.79 -7.67 3.80
N ARG A 223 50.94 -6.35 3.58
CA ARG A 223 49.82 -5.40 3.63
C ARG A 223 48.76 -5.66 2.55
N THR A 224 49.14 -6.07 1.32
CA THR A 224 48.14 -6.49 0.31
C THR A 224 47.47 -7.80 0.69
N GLU A 225 48.20 -8.81 1.17
CA GLU A 225 47.62 -10.08 1.63
C GLU A 225 46.61 -9.88 2.76
N VAL A 226 46.95 -9.13 3.81
CA VAL A 226 46.01 -8.78 4.90
C VAL A 226 44.80 -8.03 4.34
N SER A 227 45.00 -7.10 3.39
CA SER A 227 43.90 -6.38 2.75
C SER A 227 43.02 -7.29 1.88
N ASP A 228 43.55 -8.35 1.28
CA ASP A 228 42.81 -9.26 0.41
C ASP A 228 42.11 -10.37 1.20
N ILE A 229 42.68 -10.82 2.33
CA ILE A 229 42.00 -11.67 3.33
C ILE A 229 40.76 -10.94 3.87
N CYS A 230 40.89 -9.67 4.28
CA CYS A 230 39.74 -8.89 4.75
C CYS A 230 38.63 -8.79 3.69
N LYS A 231 38.96 -8.47 2.42
CA LYS A 231 37.97 -8.43 1.33
C LYS A 231 37.27 -9.78 1.14
N GLY A 232 38.05 -10.87 1.11
CA GLY A 232 37.53 -12.23 0.94
C GLY A 232 36.68 -12.72 2.12
N PHE A 233 36.83 -12.12 3.30
CA PHE A 233 35.92 -12.32 4.43
C PHE A 233 34.68 -11.41 4.35
N ASP A 234 34.84 -10.13 4.02
CA ASP A 234 33.73 -9.17 3.84
C ASP A 234 32.73 -9.64 2.76
N GLU A 235 33.22 -10.26 1.68
CA GLU A 235 32.37 -10.89 0.66
C GLU A 235 31.56 -12.07 1.21
N LYS A 236 32.17 -12.98 1.99
CA LYS A 236 31.45 -14.07 2.69
C LYS A 236 30.40 -13.55 3.68
N VAL A 237 30.70 -12.47 4.40
CA VAL A 237 29.77 -11.81 5.34
C VAL A 237 28.61 -11.15 4.60
N LYS A 238 28.86 -10.55 3.45
CA LYS A 238 27.82 -9.99 2.58
C LYS A 238 26.90 -11.10 2.04
N ASP A 239 27.46 -12.21 1.56
CA ASP A 239 26.66 -13.36 1.11
C ASP A 239 25.80 -13.93 2.26
N LEU A 240 26.35 -14.02 3.48
CA LEU A 240 25.59 -14.38 4.68
C LEU A 240 24.46 -13.37 4.99
N ALA A 241 24.68 -12.07 4.75
CA ALA A 241 23.65 -11.04 4.93
C ALA A 241 22.52 -11.17 3.89
N ASP A 242 22.84 -11.43 2.62
CA ASP A 242 21.84 -11.68 1.58
C ASP A 242 21.06 -12.99 1.85
N ILE A 243 21.73 -14.04 2.34
CA ILE A 243 21.08 -15.27 2.84
C ILE A 243 20.19 -14.96 4.05
N ARG A 244 20.64 -14.13 5.00
CA ARG A 244 19.85 -13.74 6.18
C ARG A 244 18.57 -13.00 5.78
N VAL A 245 18.61 -12.13 4.77
CA VAL A 245 17.41 -11.45 4.24
C VAL A 245 16.45 -12.48 3.64
N GLN A 246 16.94 -13.43 2.84
CA GLN A 246 16.11 -14.49 2.26
C GLN A 246 15.49 -15.39 3.35
N VAL A 247 16.27 -15.80 4.35
CA VAL A 247 15.79 -16.60 5.50
C VAL A 247 14.73 -15.85 6.29
N GLN A 248 14.96 -14.56 6.60
CA GLN A 248 13.99 -13.74 7.31
C GLN A 248 12.68 -13.60 6.53
N VAL A 249 12.74 -13.47 5.20
CA VAL A 249 11.59 -13.43 4.29
C VAL A 249 10.81 -14.75 4.26
N VAL A 250 11.48 -15.90 4.22
CA VAL A 250 10.80 -17.20 4.29
C VAL A 250 10.16 -17.38 5.67
N VAL A 251 10.88 -17.08 6.74
CA VAL A 251 10.39 -17.13 8.12
C VAL A 251 9.13 -16.29 8.31
N THR A 252 9.15 -15.01 7.92
CA THR A 252 7.98 -14.13 8.11
C THR A 252 6.79 -14.51 7.22
N THR A 253 7.01 -15.13 6.06
CA THR A 253 5.90 -15.64 5.24
C THR A 253 5.26 -16.91 5.82
N GLN A 254 6.02 -17.80 6.47
CA GLN A 254 5.42 -18.94 7.19
C GLN A 254 4.71 -18.51 8.49
N GLU A 255 5.27 -17.53 9.22
CA GLU A 255 4.62 -16.93 10.39
C GLU A 255 3.32 -16.20 9.99
N LEU A 256 3.34 -15.42 8.90
CA LEU A 256 2.14 -14.81 8.31
C LEU A 256 1.12 -15.87 7.87
N TYR A 257 1.56 -17.02 7.33
CA TYR A 257 0.64 -18.08 6.92
C TYR A 257 -0.06 -18.71 8.13
N SER A 258 0.69 -19.00 9.19
CA SER A 258 0.15 -19.52 10.45
C SER A 258 -0.85 -18.55 11.09
N LEU A 259 -0.55 -17.24 11.09
CA LEU A 259 -1.49 -16.20 11.53
C LEU A 259 -2.75 -16.13 10.67
N ARG A 260 -2.62 -16.22 9.34
CA ARG A 260 -3.78 -16.19 8.43
C ARG A 260 -4.66 -17.43 8.61
N LEU A 261 -4.07 -18.62 8.71
CA LEU A 261 -4.80 -19.86 9.05
C LEU A 261 -5.50 -19.78 10.41
N ALA A 262 -4.90 -19.11 11.41
CA ALA A 262 -5.54 -18.86 12.70
C ALA A 262 -6.77 -17.93 12.58
N MET A 263 -6.66 -16.83 11.81
CA MET A 263 -7.81 -15.97 11.50
C MET A 263 -8.93 -16.75 10.81
N GLY A 264 -8.61 -17.52 9.77
CA GLY A 264 -9.55 -18.38 9.06
C GLY A 264 -10.04 -19.61 9.84
N ILE A 265 -9.62 -19.80 11.10
CA ILE A 265 -10.25 -20.70 12.08
C ILE A 265 -11.21 -19.88 12.97
N MET A 266 -10.74 -18.76 13.54
CA MET A 266 -11.57 -17.88 14.39
C MET A 266 -12.82 -17.39 13.65
N GLU A 267 -12.69 -16.95 12.39
CA GLU A 267 -13.83 -16.54 11.54
C GLU A 267 -14.89 -17.65 11.41
N THR A 268 -14.47 -18.92 11.31
CA THR A 268 -15.41 -20.06 11.24
C THR A 268 -16.01 -20.43 12.59
N GLU A 269 -15.28 -20.22 13.70
CA GLU A 269 -15.78 -20.49 15.05
C GLU A 269 -16.79 -19.41 15.49
N ASP A 270 -16.54 -18.14 15.15
CA ASP A 270 -17.49 -17.03 15.36
C ASP A 270 -18.77 -17.19 14.52
N ASP A 271 -18.67 -17.64 13.27
CA ASP A 271 -19.84 -17.93 12.42
C ASP A 271 -20.68 -19.09 13.01
N LEU A 272 -20.04 -20.16 13.48
CA LEU A 272 -20.73 -21.30 14.12
C LEU A 272 -21.40 -20.91 15.45
N VAL A 273 -20.75 -20.08 16.26
CA VAL A 273 -21.34 -19.50 17.48
C VAL A 273 -22.53 -18.61 17.13
N SER A 274 -22.46 -17.88 16.00
CA SER A 274 -23.54 -16.99 15.55
C SER A 274 -24.75 -17.77 15.00
N THR A 275 -24.55 -18.83 14.21
CA THR A 275 -25.66 -19.73 13.82
C THR A 275 -26.33 -20.35 15.05
N ALA A 276 -25.53 -20.78 16.05
CA ALA A 276 -26.03 -21.38 17.28
C ALA A 276 -26.64 -20.38 18.30
N ARG A 277 -26.65 -19.08 17.98
CA ARG A 277 -27.47 -18.05 18.64
C ARG A 277 -28.78 -17.88 17.87
N LEU A 278 -28.71 -17.56 16.58
CA LEU A 278 -29.88 -17.41 15.70
C LEU A 278 -30.84 -18.61 15.77
N ASP A 279 -30.34 -19.84 15.85
CA ASP A 279 -31.17 -21.03 16.04
C ASP A 279 -31.96 -21.03 17.37
N LYS A 280 -31.36 -20.57 18.46
CA LYS A 280 -32.03 -20.48 19.77
C LYS A 280 -33.04 -19.35 19.81
N ASP A 281 -32.71 -18.23 19.19
CA ASP A 281 -33.57 -17.05 19.14
C ASP A 281 -34.80 -17.34 18.26
N LEU A 282 -34.62 -18.04 17.13
CA LEU A 282 -35.70 -18.58 16.30
C LEU A 282 -36.57 -19.61 17.05
N ASP A 283 -35.96 -20.56 17.77
CA ASP A 283 -36.72 -21.55 18.56
C ASP A 283 -37.41 -20.96 19.80
N ALA A 284 -36.98 -19.78 20.28
CA ALA A 284 -37.70 -19.00 21.28
C ALA A 284 -38.90 -18.27 20.66
N LEU A 285 -38.70 -17.56 19.54
CA LEU A 285 -39.78 -16.87 18.81
C LEU A 285 -40.85 -17.84 18.29
N ARG A 286 -40.47 -19.05 17.83
CA ARG A 286 -41.41 -20.10 17.44
C ARG A 286 -42.32 -20.54 18.59
N LYS A 287 -41.81 -20.62 19.82
CA LYS A 287 -42.61 -20.94 21.01
C LYS A 287 -43.56 -19.79 21.35
N ALA A 288 -43.04 -18.56 21.45
CA ALA A 288 -43.85 -17.37 21.69
C ALA A 288 -44.96 -17.20 20.63
N LYS A 289 -44.65 -17.48 19.35
CA LYS A 289 -45.64 -17.46 18.27
C LYS A 289 -46.70 -18.55 18.44
N ASN A 290 -46.32 -19.78 18.76
CA ASN A 290 -47.29 -20.87 18.99
C ASN A 290 -48.19 -20.57 20.19
N GLU A 291 -47.62 -20.13 21.32
CA GLU A 291 -48.34 -19.73 22.53
C GLU A 291 -49.32 -18.57 22.26
N LEU A 292 -48.95 -17.62 21.39
CA LEU A 292 -49.82 -16.52 20.96
C LEU A 292 -50.90 -16.97 19.97
N SER A 293 -50.60 -17.90 19.07
CA SER A 293 -51.57 -18.44 18.10
C SER A 293 -52.62 -19.31 18.79
N GLU A 294 -52.24 -20.09 19.81
CA GLU A 294 -53.17 -20.79 20.71
C GLU A 294 -54.09 -19.80 21.45
N GLN A 295 -53.54 -18.71 22.01
CA GLN A 295 -54.35 -17.64 22.61
C GLN A 295 -55.29 -16.99 21.58
N THR A 296 -54.83 -16.72 20.37
CA THR A 296 -55.63 -16.13 19.29
C THR A 296 -56.78 -17.05 18.88
N SER A 297 -56.57 -18.37 18.79
CA SER A 297 -57.61 -19.36 18.54
C SER A 297 -58.66 -19.38 19.66
N ASN A 298 -58.21 -19.45 20.92
CA ASN A 298 -59.09 -19.44 22.10
C ASN A 298 -59.94 -18.15 22.21
N TRP A 299 -59.41 -17.00 21.78
CA TRP A 299 -60.16 -15.74 21.71
C TRP A 299 -61.07 -15.66 20.49
N ALA A 300 -60.69 -16.22 19.34
CA ALA A 300 -61.53 -16.28 18.15
C ALA A 300 -62.81 -17.11 18.38
N GLU A 301 -62.70 -18.26 19.05
CA GLU A 301 -63.86 -19.07 19.46
C GLU A 301 -64.83 -18.29 20.36
N GLN A 302 -64.30 -17.50 21.31
CA GLN A 302 -65.12 -16.63 22.17
C GLN A 302 -65.79 -15.50 21.39
N VAL A 303 -65.09 -14.90 20.42
CA VAL A 303 -65.63 -13.86 19.53
C VAL A 303 -66.76 -14.41 18.64
N ASP A 304 -66.61 -15.62 18.10
CA ASP A 304 -67.66 -16.25 17.30
C ASP A 304 -68.86 -16.68 18.15
N ALA A 305 -68.66 -17.20 19.37
CA ALA A 305 -69.77 -17.46 20.30
C ALA A 305 -70.53 -16.18 20.72
N ALA A 306 -69.81 -15.08 20.97
CA ALA A 306 -70.42 -13.78 21.24
C ALA A 306 -71.18 -13.21 20.02
N LYS A 307 -70.69 -13.48 18.81
CA LYS A 307 -71.30 -13.10 17.53
C LYS A 307 -72.57 -13.89 17.23
N GLU A 308 -72.60 -15.19 17.49
CA GLU A 308 -73.79 -16.02 17.37
C GLU A 308 -74.89 -15.53 18.33
N ARG A 309 -74.55 -15.34 19.61
CA ARG A 309 -75.47 -14.77 20.61
C ARG A 309 -75.99 -13.37 20.24
N LEU A 310 -75.13 -12.54 19.62
CA LEU A 310 -75.55 -11.24 19.11
C LEU A 310 -76.50 -11.34 17.91
N LEU A 311 -76.32 -12.33 17.03
CA LEU A 311 -77.23 -12.60 15.93
C LEU A 311 -78.59 -13.09 16.44
N GLU A 312 -78.62 -14.03 17.40
CA GLU A 312 -79.85 -14.51 18.06
C GLU A 312 -80.66 -13.34 18.64
N LEU A 313 -80.04 -12.48 19.46
CA LEU A 313 -80.71 -11.32 20.06
C LEU A 313 -81.18 -10.28 19.01
N GLN A 314 -80.46 -10.13 17.91
CA GLN A 314 -80.91 -9.31 16.78
C GLN A 314 -82.09 -9.94 16.03
N GLU A 315 -82.20 -11.26 15.96
CA GLU A 315 -83.36 -11.94 15.40
C GLU A 315 -84.57 -11.90 16.34
N GLU A 316 -84.37 -11.98 17.66
CA GLU A 316 -85.42 -11.73 18.65
C GLU A 316 -85.99 -10.30 18.56
N ASP A 317 -85.14 -9.26 18.50
CA ASP A 317 -85.59 -7.86 18.33
C ASP A 317 -86.43 -7.67 17.06
N ARG A 318 -85.95 -8.24 15.95
CA ARG A 318 -86.67 -8.24 14.66
C ARG A 318 -87.95 -9.07 14.71
N ALA A 319 -87.98 -10.17 15.46
CA ALA A 319 -89.17 -10.97 15.66
C ALA A 319 -90.23 -10.21 16.46
N MET A 320 -89.85 -9.44 17.49
CA MET A 320 -90.79 -8.58 18.21
C MET A 320 -91.36 -7.45 17.34
N GLU A 321 -90.60 -6.89 16.38
CA GLU A 321 -91.20 -5.98 15.38
C GLU A 321 -92.17 -6.67 14.41
N ARG A 322 -91.89 -7.91 14.02
CA ARG A 322 -92.77 -8.70 13.13
C ARG A 322 -94.06 -9.11 13.85
N ASN A 323 -93.95 -9.56 15.09
CA ASN A 323 -95.06 -10.07 15.89
C ASN A 323 -95.95 -8.96 16.45
N PHE A 324 -95.42 -7.76 16.71
CA PHE A 324 -96.17 -6.59 17.21
C PHE A 324 -97.57 -6.42 16.59
N ARG A 325 -97.70 -6.51 15.26
CA ARG A 325 -99.00 -6.35 14.58
C ARG A 325 -99.98 -7.49 14.85
N LYS A 326 -99.49 -8.71 15.08
CA LYS A 326 -100.29 -9.86 15.51
C LYS A 326 -100.69 -9.69 16.97
N ASP A 327 -99.73 -9.36 17.84
CA ASP A 327 -99.91 -9.34 19.29
C ASP A 327 -100.88 -8.23 19.73
N ILE A 328 -100.76 -7.03 19.16
CA ILE A 328 -101.74 -5.93 19.29
C ILE A 328 -103.13 -6.34 18.78
N SER A 329 -103.18 -7.06 17.65
CA SER A 329 -104.46 -7.53 17.07
C SER A 329 -105.11 -8.68 17.84
N THR A 330 -104.37 -9.41 18.69
CA THR A 330 -104.91 -10.42 19.61
C THR A 330 -105.28 -9.86 20.99
N ALA A 331 -104.81 -8.65 21.33
CA ALA A 331 -105.10 -7.99 22.60
C ALA A 331 -106.38 -7.12 22.58
N SER A 332 -107.05 -7.01 21.43
CA SER A 332 -108.28 -6.22 21.27
C SER A 332 -109.47 -7.12 20.92
N ALA A 333 -110.63 -6.81 21.51
CA ALA A 333 -111.88 -7.50 21.23
C ALA A 333 -112.55 -7.08 19.90
N GLU A 334 -112.12 -5.96 19.31
CA GLU A 334 -112.67 -5.41 18.06
C GLU A 334 -111.61 -5.29 16.95
N ALA A 335 -112.07 -5.17 15.70
CA ALA A 335 -111.21 -5.08 14.53
C ALA A 335 -110.58 -3.68 14.38
N ILE A 336 -109.46 -3.44 15.08
CA ILE A 336 -108.69 -2.18 15.00
C ILE A 336 -108.41 -1.79 13.54
N ARG A 337 -108.67 -0.53 13.16
CA ARG A 337 -108.47 -0.06 11.78
C ARG A 337 -106.98 -0.07 11.41
N GLN A 338 -106.70 -0.29 10.13
CA GLN A 338 -105.32 -0.38 9.62
C GLN A 338 -104.51 0.92 9.76
N GLU A 339 -105.15 2.06 10.05
CA GLU A 339 -104.48 3.33 10.33
C GLU A 339 -104.06 3.46 11.80
N ASP A 340 -104.94 3.06 12.73
CA ASP A 340 -104.64 3.08 14.16
C ASP A 340 -103.46 2.15 14.49
N ILE A 341 -103.39 0.98 13.84
CA ILE A 341 -102.24 0.05 13.93
C ILE A 341 -100.93 0.71 13.47
N LYS A 342 -100.94 1.58 12.45
CA LYS A 342 -99.74 2.31 12.01
C LYS A 342 -99.32 3.35 13.05
N ASN A 343 -100.28 4.03 13.66
CA ASN A 343 -100.02 5.04 14.69
C ASN A 343 -99.44 4.39 15.96
N LEU A 344 -100.02 3.26 16.39
CA LEU A 344 -99.48 2.44 17.49
C LEU A 344 -98.05 1.93 17.20
N LEU A 345 -97.75 1.55 15.95
CA LEU A 345 -96.39 1.15 15.53
C LEU A 345 -95.38 2.31 15.59
N VAL A 346 -95.81 3.57 15.38
CA VAL A 346 -94.95 4.75 15.55
C VAL A 346 -94.62 4.96 17.03
N LEU A 347 -95.61 4.89 17.92
CA LEU A 347 -95.41 5.01 19.38
C LEU A 347 -94.54 3.86 19.95
N TYR A 348 -94.74 2.64 19.44
CA TYR A 348 -93.92 1.46 19.77
C TYR A 348 -92.43 1.66 19.42
N LYS A 349 -92.14 2.35 18.30
CA LYS A 349 -90.77 2.69 17.86
C LYS A 349 -90.22 3.97 18.50
N GLN A 350 -91.02 4.73 19.25
CA GLN A 350 -90.59 5.99 19.85
C GLN A 350 -89.70 5.76 21.08
N ARG A 351 -88.47 6.30 21.04
CA ARG A 351 -87.47 6.24 22.13
C ARG A 351 -87.20 7.66 22.64
N ARG A 352 -88.03 8.14 23.59
CA ARG A 352 -87.90 9.47 24.19
C ARG A 352 -87.19 9.35 25.56
N PRO A 353 -85.98 9.93 25.74
CA PRO A 353 -85.27 9.85 27.01
C PRO A 353 -85.98 10.70 28.09
N LEU A 354 -85.88 10.28 29.35
CA LEU A 354 -86.54 10.95 30.49
C LEU A 354 -86.07 12.40 30.71
N ALA A 355 -84.84 12.74 30.31
CA ALA A 355 -84.30 14.11 30.37
C ALA A 355 -85.00 15.14 29.47
N ALA A 356 -86.08 14.76 28.77
CA ALA A 356 -86.87 15.64 27.91
C ALA A 356 -88.12 16.23 28.58
N ASP A 357 -88.38 15.95 29.86
CA ASP A 357 -89.60 16.33 30.60
C ASP A 357 -89.34 17.25 31.82
N GLU A 358 -88.27 18.06 31.80
CA GLU A 358 -88.02 19.15 32.76
C GLU A 358 -88.80 20.43 32.38
N PRO A 359 -89.77 20.89 33.18
CA PRO A 359 -90.48 22.14 32.92
C PRO A 359 -89.77 23.34 33.59
N ASN A 360 -89.33 24.29 32.75
CA ASN A 360 -88.85 25.64 33.10
C ASN A 360 -87.40 25.76 33.63
N GLY A 361 -86.44 25.92 32.71
CA GLY A 361 -85.07 26.37 33.00
C GLY A 361 -84.53 27.25 31.88
N THR A 362 -84.16 28.51 32.19
CA THR A 362 -83.66 29.48 31.21
C THR A 362 -82.19 29.26 30.86
N GLY A 363 -81.86 28.95 29.60
CA GLY A 363 -80.46 28.83 29.16
C GLY A 363 -80.25 28.69 27.65
N THR A 364 -79.91 29.80 26.99
CA THR A 364 -79.19 29.92 25.69
C THR A 364 -79.45 28.83 24.61
N GLY A 365 -80.24 29.17 23.59
CA GLY A 365 -80.55 28.26 22.48
C GLY A 365 -79.39 28.00 21.49
N ARG A 366 -79.48 26.87 20.78
CA ARG A 366 -78.65 26.56 19.60
C ARG A 366 -79.57 26.09 18.47
N VAL A 367 -79.42 26.67 17.28
CA VAL A 367 -80.44 26.60 16.22
C VAL A 367 -80.46 25.24 15.51
N SER A 368 -81.65 24.67 15.31
CA SER A 368 -81.87 23.48 14.48
C SER A 368 -82.15 23.87 13.03
N ALA A 369 -81.54 23.17 12.07
CA ALA A 369 -81.81 23.37 10.64
C ALA A 369 -81.68 22.08 9.81
N GLY A 370 -82.80 21.65 9.20
CA GLY A 370 -82.85 20.95 7.91
C GLY A 370 -82.34 19.51 7.80
N ARG A 371 -83.25 18.56 7.54
CA ARG A 371 -82.93 17.22 6.99
C ARG A 371 -83.45 17.08 5.55
N SER A 372 -82.63 16.53 4.67
CA SER A 372 -83.02 15.67 3.52
C SER A 372 -81.84 14.73 3.23
N SER A 373 -81.95 13.40 3.14
CA SER A 373 -82.91 12.50 2.47
C SER A 373 -82.69 12.43 0.95
N GLY A 374 -81.99 11.38 0.46
CA GLY A 374 -81.48 11.34 -0.92
C GLY A 374 -80.85 10.04 -1.47
N ARG A 375 -81.36 8.85 -1.10
CA ARG A 375 -81.41 7.58 -1.87
C ARG A 375 -80.24 7.17 -2.83
N ASN A 376 -79.67 5.97 -2.55
CA ASN A 376 -78.97 5.03 -3.46
C ASN A 376 -77.79 5.50 -4.35
N SER A 377 -76.63 4.86 -4.17
CA SER A 377 -76.04 4.02 -5.24
C SER A 377 -74.93 3.09 -4.71
N PHE A 378 -74.93 1.82 -5.12
CA PHE A 378 -73.73 0.97 -5.02
C PHE A 378 -72.79 1.31 -6.19
N ARG A 379 -71.49 1.48 -5.91
CA ARG A 379 -70.43 1.15 -6.88
C ARG A 379 -69.10 0.88 -6.18
N ARG A 380 -68.38 -0.11 -6.71
CA ARG A 380 -67.00 -0.45 -6.32
C ARG A 380 -66.05 0.73 -6.58
N SER A 381 -64.98 0.81 -5.81
CA SER A 381 -63.66 1.19 -6.33
C SER A 381 -62.68 0.06 -6.04
N SER A 382 -61.78 -0.20 -6.98
CA SER A 382 -60.78 -1.27 -6.95
C SER A 382 -59.46 -0.69 -7.41
N VAL A 383 -58.39 -1.07 -6.70
CA VAL A 383 -57.00 -1.26 -7.15
C VAL A 383 -56.51 -0.53 -8.42
N ASP A 384 -55.41 0.21 -8.23
CA ASP A 384 -54.36 0.59 -9.21
C ASP A 384 -54.69 1.66 -10.29
N GLY A 385 -53.66 2.25 -10.93
CA GLY A 385 -53.87 2.91 -12.24
C GLY A 385 -52.98 4.06 -12.73
N GLY A 386 -51.88 4.46 -12.09
CA GLY A 386 -50.85 5.35 -12.70
C GLY A 386 -51.17 6.85 -12.94
N GLY A 387 -50.12 7.62 -13.29
CA GLY A 387 -50.16 9.07 -13.61
C GLY A 387 -50.20 9.36 -15.13
N PRO A 388 -49.59 10.45 -15.69
CA PRO A 388 -48.54 11.31 -15.10
C PRO A 388 -48.60 12.84 -15.44
N ARG A 389 -47.64 13.64 -14.89
CA ARG A 389 -47.16 14.98 -15.38
C ARG A 389 -48.18 16.16 -15.29
N SER A 390 -47.86 17.46 -15.27
CA SER A 390 -46.60 18.25 -15.12
C SER A 390 -46.93 19.75 -14.87
N SER A 391 -46.07 20.70 -14.48
CA SER A 391 -44.92 20.73 -13.54
C SER A 391 -44.22 22.12 -13.56
N ASN A 392 -44.24 22.92 -12.48
CA ASN A 392 -43.42 24.15 -12.26
C ASN A 392 -43.11 24.28 -10.74
N LEU A 393 -41.88 24.50 -10.23
CA LEU A 393 -40.92 25.61 -10.45
C LEU A 393 -41.50 26.94 -9.90
N ARG A 394 -40.85 27.73 -9.01
CA ARG A 394 -39.45 27.85 -8.50
C ARG A 394 -39.47 28.73 -7.20
N ASN A 395 -38.43 29.00 -6.38
CA ASN A 395 -36.99 28.67 -6.30
C ASN A 395 -36.46 28.97 -4.86
N THR A 396 -35.58 28.15 -4.24
CA THR A 396 -34.47 28.63 -3.35
C THR A 396 -33.46 27.53 -2.97
N ALA A 397 -32.18 27.79 -3.25
CA ALA A 397 -31.01 27.26 -2.54
C ALA A 397 -30.37 28.45 -1.77
N THR A 398 -29.38 28.34 -0.87
CA THR A 398 -28.41 27.29 -0.49
C THR A 398 -28.07 27.51 1.01
N SER A 399 -27.37 26.67 1.77
CA SER A 399 -25.89 26.60 1.74
C SER A 399 -25.30 25.63 2.78
N LEU A 400 -24.25 24.92 2.36
CA LEU A 400 -23.11 24.36 3.12
C LEU A 400 -23.27 23.31 4.24
N MET A 401 -22.31 22.38 4.20
CA MET A 401 -22.02 21.26 5.10
C MET A 401 -20.75 21.57 5.95
N GLN A 402 -20.37 20.59 6.78
CA GLN A 402 -19.12 20.46 7.56
C GLN A 402 -19.10 21.18 8.93
N ALA A 403 -18.44 20.65 9.98
CA ALA A 403 -17.52 19.50 10.02
C ALA A 403 -17.79 18.52 11.18
N ARG A 404 -17.28 17.28 11.05
CA ARG A 404 -17.24 16.23 12.09
C ARG A 404 -16.24 16.58 13.21
N ARG A 405 -16.46 16.07 14.44
CA ARG A 405 -15.51 15.13 15.10
C ARG A 405 -16.13 14.37 16.29
N SER A 406 -15.38 13.43 16.86
CA SER A 406 -15.88 12.21 17.51
C SER A 406 -15.28 11.92 18.90
N SER A 407 -16.11 11.42 19.82
CA SER A 407 -15.77 10.46 20.90
C SER A 407 -17.11 9.92 21.45
N SER A 408 -17.42 8.62 21.46
CA SER A 408 -16.78 7.48 22.15
C SER A 408 -17.08 7.40 23.66
N ARG A 409 -17.17 6.16 24.18
CA ARG A 409 -17.78 5.72 25.47
C ARG A 409 -19.33 5.78 25.48
N GLY A 410 -20.01 4.91 26.24
CA GLY A 410 -19.51 3.75 26.98
C GLY A 410 -20.41 3.38 28.17
N VAL A 411 -20.64 2.08 28.39
CA VAL A 411 -21.50 1.56 29.46
C VAL A 411 -20.86 1.75 30.83
N SER A 412 -21.63 2.28 31.80
CA SER A 412 -21.58 1.84 33.21
C SER A 412 -22.81 2.30 33.98
N GLU A 413 -23.19 1.54 34.99
CA GLU A 413 -24.27 1.85 35.92
C GLU A 413 -23.96 3.09 36.78
N ARG A 414 -25.00 3.74 37.33
CA ARG A 414 -24.90 4.26 38.70
C ARG A 414 -26.24 4.29 39.42
N ARG A 415 -26.31 3.52 40.52
CA ARG A 415 -27.38 3.59 41.53
C ARG A 415 -27.44 4.99 42.12
N SER A 416 -28.63 5.58 42.25
CA SER A 416 -28.87 6.73 43.13
C SER A 416 -29.39 6.25 44.49
N SER A 417 -28.63 6.50 45.55
CA SER A 417 -28.99 6.14 46.92
C SER A 417 -29.74 7.26 47.64
N LYS A 418 -30.55 6.86 48.62
CA LYS A 418 -31.46 7.68 49.43
C LYS A 418 -30.74 8.53 50.49
N ALA A 419 -30.87 9.86 50.41
CA ALA A 419 -30.64 10.86 51.47
C ALA A 419 -31.36 12.17 51.05
N THR A 420 -32.34 12.77 51.74
CA THR A 420 -32.46 13.37 53.10
C THR A 420 -31.77 14.74 53.27
N GLY A 421 -32.56 15.77 53.59
CA GLY A 421 -32.18 17.19 53.69
C GLY A 421 -33.06 18.04 52.75
N ASP A 422 -34.22 18.59 53.09
CA ASP A 422 -34.65 19.48 54.22
C ASP A 422 -34.49 20.99 53.91
N GLY A 423 -35.36 21.83 54.50
CA GLY A 423 -35.10 23.27 54.67
C GLY A 423 -35.55 24.24 53.56
N GLY A 424 -36.73 24.08 52.95
CA GLY A 424 -37.21 25.00 51.89
C GLY A 424 -38.72 25.17 51.81
N ALA A 425 -39.32 25.98 52.69
CA ALA A 425 -40.76 26.27 52.66
C ALA A 425 -41.14 27.27 51.55
N MET A 426 -41.64 26.77 50.42
CA MET A 426 -42.29 27.59 49.38
C MET A 426 -43.51 28.32 49.96
N GLY A 427 -43.66 29.61 49.64
CA GLY A 427 -44.76 30.43 50.16
C GLY A 427 -46.14 30.00 49.63
N PRO A 428 -47.26 30.25 50.33
CA PRO A 428 -48.58 29.75 49.94
C PRO A 428 -49.02 30.13 48.52
N LEU A 429 -48.70 31.35 48.07
CA LEU A 429 -48.98 31.81 46.70
C LEU A 429 -48.14 31.06 45.65
N GLN A 430 -46.92 30.66 46.01
CA GLN A 430 -45.98 30.00 45.13
C GLN A 430 -46.31 28.50 45.01
N LEU A 431 -46.71 27.87 46.13
CA LEU A 431 -47.36 26.55 46.14
C LEU A 431 -48.66 26.56 45.32
N ALA A 432 -49.56 27.54 45.53
CA ALA A 432 -50.80 27.63 44.77
C ALA A 432 -50.57 27.89 43.27
N MET A 433 -49.53 28.65 42.90
CA MET A 433 -49.17 28.86 41.49
C MET A 433 -48.54 27.62 40.86
N GLU A 434 -47.67 26.90 41.57
CA GLU A 434 -47.07 25.65 41.12
C GLU A 434 -48.14 24.53 41.03
N GLU A 435 -49.06 24.46 41.99
CA GLU A 435 -50.23 23.58 41.95
C GLU A 435 -51.17 23.95 40.81
N ALA A 436 -51.44 25.23 40.55
CA ALA A 436 -52.23 25.67 39.40
C ALA A 436 -51.55 25.30 38.06
N ILE A 437 -50.22 25.45 37.94
CA ILE A 437 -49.46 25.02 36.76
C ILE A 437 -49.48 23.50 36.62
N ARG A 438 -49.41 22.75 37.73
CA ARG A 438 -49.46 21.28 37.75
C ARG A 438 -50.86 20.76 37.43
N MET A 439 -51.91 21.41 37.91
CA MET A 439 -53.31 21.17 37.54
C MET A 439 -53.55 21.48 36.06
N ALA A 440 -53.10 22.64 35.56
CA ALA A 440 -53.23 23.02 34.16
C ALA A 440 -52.47 22.07 33.23
N ASN A 441 -51.26 21.65 33.58
CA ASN A 441 -50.51 20.65 32.81
C ASN A 441 -51.16 19.24 32.91
N LYS A 442 -51.76 18.87 34.05
CA LYS A 442 -52.51 17.61 34.20
C LYS A 442 -53.81 17.62 33.38
N GLN A 443 -54.53 18.74 33.35
CA GLN A 443 -55.71 18.94 32.50
C GLN A 443 -55.33 18.92 31.03
N ARG A 444 -54.28 19.64 30.64
CA ARG A 444 -53.79 19.68 29.25
C ARG A 444 -53.18 18.36 28.78
N ALA A 445 -52.67 17.53 29.70
CA ALA A 445 -52.36 16.13 29.44
C ALA A 445 -53.64 15.31 29.22
N ALA A 446 -54.61 15.37 30.15
CA ALA A 446 -55.88 14.64 30.03
C ALA A 446 -56.72 15.02 28.79
N GLU A 447 -56.69 16.29 28.35
CA GLU A 447 -57.32 16.75 27.10
C GLU A 447 -56.67 16.19 25.82
N ASN A 448 -55.44 15.67 25.92
CA ASN A 448 -54.69 15.08 24.81
C ASN A 448 -54.32 13.61 25.05
N ASP A 449 -54.83 12.98 26.11
CA ASP A 449 -54.62 11.59 26.46
C ASP A 449 -55.85 10.75 26.03
N PRO A 450 -55.75 9.95 24.95
CA PRO A 450 -56.86 9.13 24.48
C PRO A 450 -57.25 7.98 25.43
N PHE A 451 -56.54 7.79 26.54
CA PHE A 451 -56.80 6.74 27.54
C PHE A 451 -57.25 7.27 28.92
N ALA A 452 -57.38 8.59 29.11
CA ALA A 452 -57.83 9.16 30.39
C ALA A 452 -59.21 8.62 30.85
N GLU A 453 -60.15 8.47 29.92
CA GLU A 453 -61.46 7.83 30.18
C GLU A 453 -61.40 6.35 30.57
N VAL A 454 -60.26 5.68 30.39
CA VAL A 454 -60.05 4.27 30.73
C VAL A 454 -59.47 4.16 32.14
N GLU A 455 -58.52 5.02 32.50
CA GLU A 455 -57.97 5.07 33.86
C GLU A 455 -59.02 5.40 34.93
N ASP A 456 -59.93 6.33 34.66
CA ASP A 456 -60.97 6.71 35.64
C ASP A 456 -62.07 5.64 35.76
N LYS A 457 -62.22 4.74 34.77
CA LYS A 457 -63.03 3.51 34.90
C LYS A 457 -62.27 2.44 35.70
N ALA A 458 -60.96 2.27 35.45
CA ALA A 458 -60.13 1.26 36.13
C ALA A 458 -59.99 1.52 37.65
N LYS A 459 -60.06 2.77 38.10
CA LYS A 459 -59.92 3.16 39.52
C LYS A 459 -61.17 2.92 40.38
N ASN A 460 -62.30 2.50 39.81
CA ASN A 460 -63.55 2.31 40.56
C ASN A 460 -64.30 1.00 40.19
N PRO A 461 -63.70 -0.18 40.43
CA PRO A 461 -64.18 -1.46 39.90
C PRO A 461 -65.51 -1.96 40.51
N GLU A 462 -65.86 -1.56 41.74
CA GLU A 462 -67.08 -2.02 42.42
C GLU A 462 -68.37 -1.31 41.98
N ALA A 463 -68.28 -0.34 41.06
CA ALA A 463 -69.44 0.33 40.46
C ALA A 463 -69.97 -0.37 39.19
N GLY A 464 -69.41 -1.53 38.80
CA GLY A 464 -69.62 -2.15 37.49
C GLY A 464 -70.50 -3.41 37.43
N SER A 465 -70.93 -3.97 38.57
CA SER A 465 -71.70 -5.24 38.61
C SER A 465 -73.22 -5.04 38.69
N ASP A 466 -73.97 -5.88 37.99
CA ASP A 466 -75.42 -6.14 38.13
C ASP A 466 -76.40 -4.96 37.96
N ALA A 467 -75.98 -3.89 37.25
CA ALA A 467 -76.88 -2.91 36.68
C ALA A 467 -76.80 -2.91 35.14
N ALA A 468 -77.71 -3.63 34.47
CA ALA A 468 -77.95 -3.39 33.05
C ALA A 468 -78.31 -1.90 32.85
N PRO A 469 -77.72 -1.19 31.86
CA PRO A 469 -77.92 0.24 31.68
C PRO A 469 -79.39 0.50 31.33
N THR A 470 -80.19 0.76 32.35
CA THR A 470 -81.64 0.91 32.25
C THR A 470 -81.90 2.21 31.53
N ILE A 471 -82.10 2.12 30.21
CA ILE A 471 -82.35 3.29 29.38
C ILE A 471 -83.67 3.90 29.85
N ALA A 472 -83.56 4.95 30.66
CA ALA A 472 -84.66 5.64 31.28
C ALA A 472 -85.49 6.36 30.20
N ILE A 473 -86.37 5.59 29.56
CA ILE A 473 -87.31 6.03 28.55
C ILE A 473 -88.65 6.19 29.24
N ALA A 474 -89.25 7.38 29.10
CA ALA A 474 -90.52 7.67 29.75
C ALA A 474 -91.60 6.67 29.29
N PRO A 475 -92.48 6.19 30.21
CA PRO A 475 -93.71 5.53 29.82
C PRO A 475 -94.55 6.48 28.93
N LEU A 476 -95.36 5.91 28.03
CA LEU A 476 -96.25 6.73 27.21
C LEU A 476 -97.43 7.16 28.08
N SER A 477 -97.79 8.45 28.02
CA SER A 477 -99.03 8.94 28.64
C SER A 477 -100.14 9.00 27.59
N MET A 478 -101.26 8.35 27.90
CA MET A 478 -102.45 8.33 27.05
C MET A 478 -103.03 9.74 26.83
N GLU A 479 -102.72 10.68 27.73
CA GLU A 479 -103.17 12.07 27.61
C GLU A 479 -102.31 12.94 26.69
N ARG A 480 -101.02 12.61 26.55
CA ARG A 480 -99.99 13.45 25.93
C ARG A 480 -99.50 12.93 24.58
N ASP A 481 -99.36 11.61 24.46
CA ASP A 481 -98.67 10.97 23.34
C ASP A 481 -99.68 10.40 22.30
N LEU A 482 -100.99 10.53 22.55
CA LEU A 482 -102.08 10.11 21.66
C LEU A 482 -102.80 11.31 21.03
N MET A 483 -103.08 11.27 19.72
CA MET A 483 -103.84 12.31 19.02
C MET A 483 -105.35 12.13 19.26
N ASP A 484 -106.06 13.23 19.50
CA ASP A 484 -107.44 13.20 20.03
C ASP A 484 -108.47 12.35 19.25
N PRO A 485 -108.42 12.21 17.90
CA PRO A 485 -109.32 11.33 17.17
C PRO A 485 -109.17 9.82 17.46
N LEU A 486 -108.12 9.41 18.18
CA LEU A 486 -107.89 8.02 18.62
C LEU A 486 -108.28 7.77 20.09
N ARG A 487 -108.52 8.83 20.86
CA ARG A 487 -108.75 8.77 22.33
C ARG A 487 -110.07 8.09 22.72
N SER A 488 -110.94 7.82 21.75
CA SER A 488 -112.25 7.17 21.91
C SER A 488 -112.37 5.82 21.18
N SER A 489 -111.31 5.32 20.54
CA SER A 489 -111.34 4.09 19.73
C SER A 489 -110.24 3.09 20.08
N ILE A 490 -109.60 3.24 21.24
CA ILE A 490 -108.53 2.37 21.74
C ILE A 490 -108.84 2.05 23.21
N ASP A 491 -108.99 0.76 23.49
CA ASP A 491 -109.20 0.22 24.83
C ASP A 491 -107.94 0.36 25.70
N GLU A 492 -108.12 0.58 27.00
CA GLU A 492 -107.05 0.71 28.00
C GLU A 492 -106.19 -0.56 28.05
N MET A 493 -106.82 -1.72 27.86
CA MET A 493 -106.13 -3.02 27.72
C MET A 493 -105.14 -3.07 26.54
N VAL A 494 -105.46 -2.40 25.42
CA VAL A 494 -104.58 -2.32 24.23
C VAL A 494 -103.44 -1.32 24.47
N TRP A 495 -103.70 -0.25 25.23
CA TRP A 495 -102.68 0.72 25.62
C TRP A 495 -101.64 0.13 26.57
N ASP A 496 -102.07 -0.64 27.57
CA ASP A 496 -101.14 -1.33 28.47
C ASP A 496 -100.37 -2.43 27.76
N LYS A 497 -100.99 -3.18 26.82
CA LYS A 497 -100.25 -4.13 25.97
C LYS A 497 -99.22 -3.42 25.08
N LEU A 498 -99.51 -2.24 24.54
CA LEU A 498 -98.53 -1.41 23.83
C LEU A 498 -97.36 -1.03 24.76
N GLN A 499 -97.64 -0.61 25.99
CA GLN A 499 -96.59 -0.25 26.95
C GLN A 499 -95.73 -1.45 27.37
N GLU A 500 -96.34 -2.62 27.58
CA GLU A 500 -95.64 -3.88 27.88
C GLU A 500 -94.71 -4.28 26.73
N LEU A 501 -95.24 -4.37 25.49
CA LEU A 501 -94.45 -4.69 24.30
C LEU A 501 -93.32 -3.67 24.07
N ARG A 502 -93.59 -2.37 24.28
CA ARG A 502 -92.59 -1.30 24.17
C ARG A 502 -91.49 -1.43 25.23
N LYS A 503 -91.84 -1.74 26.48
CA LYS A 503 -90.87 -2.00 27.56
C LYS A 503 -90.00 -3.22 27.23
N ALA A 504 -90.60 -4.34 26.83
CA ALA A 504 -89.90 -5.55 26.41
C ALA A 504 -88.91 -5.27 25.26
N LYS A 505 -89.34 -4.49 24.24
CA LYS A 505 -88.45 -4.10 23.14
C LYS A 505 -87.33 -3.15 23.59
N ILE A 506 -87.58 -2.23 24.50
CA ILE A 506 -86.52 -1.35 25.04
C ILE A 506 -85.45 -2.17 25.78
N VAL A 507 -85.85 -3.21 26.53
CA VAL A 507 -84.91 -4.13 27.19
C VAL A 507 -84.10 -4.93 26.16
N LYS A 508 -84.74 -5.53 25.14
CA LYS A 508 -84.02 -6.26 24.08
C LYS A 508 -83.13 -5.36 23.22
N GLU A 509 -83.54 -4.14 22.92
CA GLU A 509 -82.68 -3.14 22.27
C GLU A 509 -81.48 -2.71 23.14
N ALA A 510 -81.57 -2.84 24.47
CA ALA A 510 -80.45 -2.61 25.38
C ALA A 510 -79.53 -3.84 25.46
N GLU A 511 -80.07 -5.06 25.55
CA GLU A 511 -79.32 -6.32 25.47
C GLU A 511 -78.52 -6.42 24.16
N VAL A 512 -79.14 -6.13 23.01
CA VAL A 512 -78.44 -6.09 21.71
C VAL A 512 -77.29 -5.07 21.73
N LYS A 513 -77.45 -3.91 22.39
CA LYS A 513 -76.38 -2.90 22.48
C LYS A 513 -75.23 -3.34 23.39
N THR A 514 -75.51 -3.94 24.55
CA THR A 514 -74.44 -4.41 25.45
C THR A 514 -73.67 -5.58 24.83
N GLN A 515 -74.36 -6.52 24.18
CA GLN A 515 -73.70 -7.61 23.43
C GLN A 515 -72.96 -7.11 22.18
N THR A 516 -73.47 -6.06 21.50
CA THR A 516 -72.71 -5.40 20.42
C THR A 516 -71.43 -4.74 20.94
N ALA A 517 -71.46 -4.11 22.11
CA ALA A 517 -70.25 -3.53 22.72
C ALA A 517 -69.23 -4.62 23.08
N LEU A 518 -69.67 -5.67 23.79
CA LEU A 518 -68.85 -6.82 24.19
C LEU A 518 -68.22 -7.52 22.98
N PHE A 519 -68.99 -7.82 21.93
CA PHE A 519 -68.46 -8.40 20.70
C PHE A 519 -67.39 -7.52 20.04
N ASN A 520 -67.60 -6.20 19.97
CA ASN A 520 -66.61 -5.27 19.41
C ASN A 520 -65.35 -5.15 20.28
N GLU A 521 -65.44 -5.38 21.59
CA GLU A 521 -64.30 -5.35 22.50
C GLU A 521 -63.47 -6.64 22.42
N MET A 522 -64.11 -7.81 22.46
CA MET A 522 -63.44 -9.10 22.22
C MET A 522 -62.82 -9.16 20.82
N LYS A 523 -63.51 -8.62 19.79
CA LYS A 523 -62.95 -8.56 18.43
C LYS A 523 -61.68 -7.70 18.38
N LYS A 524 -61.64 -6.54 19.05
CA LYS A 524 -60.41 -5.73 19.14
C LYS A 524 -59.25 -6.48 19.79
N GLN A 525 -59.53 -7.34 20.76
CA GLN A 525 -58.50 -8.18 21.40
C GLN A 525 -57.95 -9.21 20.40
N VAL A 526 -58.81 -9.90 19.62
CA VAL A 526 -58.37 -10.78 18.53
C VAL A 526 -57.59 -10.02 17.44
N ASP A 527 -58.09 -8.87 16.99
CA ASP A 527 -57.42 -8.04 15.97
C ASP A 527 -56.01 -7.61 16.46
N ALA A 528 -55.83 -7.31 17.75
CA ALA A 528 -54.54 -6.95 18.34
C ALA A 528 -53.58 -8.14 18.56
N LEU A 529 -54.09 -9.32 18.91
CA LEU A 529 -53.28 -10.55 19.01
C LEU A 529 -52.78 -10.99 17.62
N LEU A 530 -53.61 -10.84 16.58
CA LEU A 530 -53.22 -11.05 15.19
C LEU A 530 -52.12 -10.09 14.71
N GLU A 531 -52.16 -8.82 15.12
CA GLU A 531 -51.08 -7.86 14.82
C GLU A 531 -49.77 -8.25 15.52
N GLN A 532 -49.82 -8.74 16.76
CA GLN A 532 -48.66 -9.29 17.46
C GLN A 532 -48.12 -10.58 16.80
N GLU A 533 -48.98 -11.48 16.32
CA GLU A 533 -48.56 -12.70 15.63
C GLU A 533 -47.89 -12.38 14.28
N ALA A 534 -48.40 -11.36 13.57
CA ALA A 534 -47.78 -10.83 12.35
C ALA A 534 -46.41 -10.18 12.64
N GLY A 535 -46.28 -9.48 13.77
CA GLY A 535 -45.00 -8.93 14.26
C GLY A 535 -43.95 -10.02 14.49
N LEU A 536 -44.28 -11.03 15.31
CA LEU A 536 -43.40 -12.17 15.58
C LEU A 536 -43.06 -12.96 14.29
N ALA A 537 -44.01 -13.11 13.36
CA ALA A 537 -43.75 -13.75 12.07
C ALA A 537 -42.77 -12.94 11.20
N SER A 538 -42.80 -11.61 11.26
CA SER A 538 -41.86 -10.72 10.58
C SER A 538 -40.45 -10.79 11.18
N GLU A 539 -40.35 -10.84 12.51
CA GLU A 539 -39.07 -11.01 13.23
C GLU A 539 -38.46 -12.40 12.99
N MET A 540 -39.28 -13.47 12.97
CA MET A 540 -38.82 -14.79 12.56
C MET A 540 -38.30 -14.79 11.12
N ALA A 541 -39.01 -14.17 10.18
CA ALA A 541 -38.59 -14.12 8.78
C ALA A 541 -37.27 -13.35 8.56
N SER A 542 -36.99 -12.30 9.35
CA SER A 542 -35.73 -11.57 9.26
C SER A 542 -34.55 -12.37 9.82
N LEU A 543 -34.74 -13.08 10.94
CA LEU A 543 -33.72 -13.96 11.53
C LEU A 543 -33.50 -15.25 10.71
N GLU A 544 -34.53 -15.80 10.05
CA GLU A 544 -34.37 -16.89 9.08
C GLU A 544 -33.57 -16.43 7.85
N ALA A 545 -33.81 -15.20 7.36
CA ALA A 545 -33.00 -14.62 6.28
C ALA A 545 -31.55 -14.32 6.69
N GLU A 546 -31.30 -13.85 7.92
CA GLU A 546 -29.94 -13.69 8.46
C GLU A 546 -29.22 -15.03 8.59
N LYS A 547 -29.92 -16.05 9.09
CA LYS A 547 -29.40 -17.43 9.18
C LYS A 547 -29.06 -18.00 7.80
N ASP A 548 -29.90 -17.80 6.78
CA ASP A 548 -29.62 -18.28 5.41
C ASP A 548 -28.46 -17.53 4.74
N ALA A 549 -28.31 -16.23 5.02
CA ALA A 549 -27.15 -15.45 4.60
C ALA A 549 -25.87 -15.97 5.27
N LEU A 550 -25.89 -16.23 6.58
CA LEU A 550 -24.78 -16.78 7.34
C LEU A 550 -24.43 -18.21 6.91
N ALA A 551 -25.42 -19.08 6.69
CA ALA A 551 -25.22 -20.41 6.13
C ALA A 551 -24.65 -20.38 4.70
N SER A 552 -24.93 -19.32 3.93
CA SER A 552 -24.33 -19.08 2.61
C SER A 552 -22.88 -18.58 2.72
N LYS A 553 -22.56 -17.74 3.72
CA LYS A 553 -21.19 -17.34 4.06
C LYS A 553 -20.34 -18.55 4.45
N VAL A 554 -20.83 -19.44 5.32
CA VAL A 554 -20.11 -20.66 5.72
C VAL A 554 -19.83 -21.59 4.52
N LYS A 555 -20.83 -21.84 3.66
CA LYS A 555 -20.65 -22.63 2.42
C LYS A 555 -19.65 -22.02 1.43
N LEU A 556 -19.42 -20.70 1.50
CA LEU A 556 -18.38 -20.01 0.74
C LEU A 556 -17.02 -20.12 1.44
N ALA A 557 -16.96 -20.00 2.76
CA ALA A 557 -15.75 -20.18 3.56
C ALA A 557 -15.14 -21.59 3.39
N ASP A 558 -15.96 -22.65 3.33
CA ASP A 558 -15.54 -24.03 2.99
C ASP A 558 -14.78 -24.15 1.65
N ARG A 559 -14.94 -23.16 0.77
CA ARG A 559 -14.32 -23.09 -0.57
C ARG A 559 -13.25 -21.98 -0.66
N ASN A 560 -13.21 -21.06 0.30
CA ASN A 560 -12.30 -19.93 0.33
C ASN A 560 -10.96 -20.36 0.95
N LEU A 561 -10.09 -20.90 0.09
CA LEU A 561 -8.81 -21.48 0.51
C LEU A 561 -7.73 -20.40 0.62
N GLU A 562 -7.08 -20.37 1.80
CA GLU A 562 -6.07 -19.38 2.12
C GLU A 562 -4.72 -19.79 1.51
N MET A 563 -4.28 -19.03 0.50
CA MET A 563 -3.05 -19.28 -0.25
C MET A 563 -2.18 -18.02 -0.30
N LEU A 564 -0.92 -18.13 0.11
CA LEU A 564 0.08 -17.09 -0.15
C LEU A 564 0.66 -17.29 -1.55
N VAL A 565 0.75 -16.20 -2.33
CA VAL A 565 1.25 -16.22 -3.70
C VAL A 565 2.40 -15.23 -3.85
N TRP A 566 3.55 -15.73 -4.27
CA TRP A 566 4.73 -14.92 -4.56
C TRP A 566 4.66 -14.33 -5.98
N LEU A 567 4.45 -13.02 -6.07
CA LEU A 567 4.39 -12.26 -7.32
C LEU A 567 5.58 -11.29 -7.43
N LYS A 568 6.21 -11.21 -8.61
CA LYS A 568 7.26 -10.22 -8.89
C LYS A 568 6.65 -8.86 -9.24
N GLN A 569 7.39 -7.78 -8.99
CA GLN A 569 7.01 -6.45 -9.44
C GLN A 569 6.78 -6.45 -10.97
N GLY A 570 5.64 -5.91 -11.42
CA GLY A 570 5.21 -5.99 -12.82
C GLY A 570 4.44 -7.26 -13.22
N GLN A 571 4.27 -8.23 -12.32
CA GLN A 571 3.25 -9.30 -12.45
C GLN A 571 1.94 -8.96 -11.74
N ASN A 572 1.97 -8.00 -10.81
CA ASN A 572 0.79 -7.36 -10.27
C ASN A 572 0.45 -6.12 -11.13
N GLU A 573 -0.76 -6.09 -11.68
CA GLU A 573 -1.30 -4.97 -12.48
C GLU A 573 -2.23 -4.04 -11.66
N LEU A 574 -2.58 -4.41 -10.41
CA LEU A 574 -3.38 -3.56 -9.52
C LEU A 574 -2.58 -2.36 -9.01
N GLN A 575 -3.27 -1.23 -8.85
CA GLN A 575 -2.68 -0.01 -8.30
C GLN A 575 -2.34 -0.19 -6.82
N GLN A 576 -1.12 0.16 -6.44
CA GLN A 576 -0.62 -0.04 -5.07
C GLN A 576 -0.75 1.25 -4.26
N GLU A 577 -1.74 1.29 -3.38
CA GLU A 577 -1.85 2.35 -2.36
C GLU A 577 -0.80 2.22 -1.26
N ALA A 578 -0.36 3.36 -0.72
CA ALA A 578 0.80 3.44 0.17
C ALA A 578 0.53 3.04 1.64
N MET A 579 -0.67 2.55 1.99
CA MET A 579 -1.03 2.22 3.38
C MET A 579 -1.69 0.85 3.52
N VAL A 580 -2.77 0.58 2.80
CA VAL A 580 -3.36 -0.75 2.64
C VAL A 580 -3.84 -0.86 1.20
N THR A 581 -3.45 -1.91 0.50
CA THR A 581 -3.97 -2.24 -0.84
C THR A 581 -5.22 -3.10 -0.68
N ASP A 582 -6.31 -2.72 -1.34
CA ASP A 582 -7.45 -3.61 -1.52
C ASP A 582 -7.16 -4.59 -2.67
N TRP A 583 -7.40 -5.87 -2.42
CA TRP A 583 -7.18 -6.97 -3.37
C TRP A 583 -8.49 -7.64 -3.79
N SER A 584 -9.65 -7.08 -3.40
CA SER A 584 -10.98 -7.68 -3.62
C SER A 584 -11.34 -7.86 -5.10
N GLU A 585 -10.80 -7.03 -6.00
CA GLU A 585 -10.95 -7.18 -7.47
C GLU A 585 -9.82 -8.01 -8.12
N GLY A 586 -8.89 -8.55 -7.32
CA GLY A 586 -7.69 -9.24 -7.80
C GLY A 586 -7.94 -10.65 -8.35
N LEU A 587 -7.65 -10.85 -9.64
CA LEU A 587 -7.78 -12.15 -10.31
C LEU A 587 -6.41 -12.77 -10.63
N LEU A 588 -6.14 -13.96 -10.09
CA LEU A 588 -4.94 -14.74 -10.42
C LEU A 588 -5.08 -15.45 -11.78
N ILE A 589 -4.42 -14.90 -12.80
CA ILE A 589 -4.43 -15.46 -14.17
C ILE A 589 -3.15 -16.28 -14.42
N PRO A 590 -3.24 -17.55 -14.86
CA PRO A 590 -2.07 -18.34 -15.21
C PRO A 590 -1.25 -17.69 -16.34
N THR A 591 0.03 -17.41 -16.09
CA THR A 591 0.97 -16.80 -17.04
C THR A 591 1.08 -17.56 -18.36
N THR A 592 0.88 -18.87 -18.36
CA THR A 592 0.83 -19.72 -19.56
C THR A 592 -0.29 -19.35 -20.53
N ARG A 593 -1.43 -18.83 -20.05
CA ARG A 593 -2.51 -18.32 -20.90
C ARG A 593 -2.14 -16.96 -21.51
N VAL A 594 -1.51 -16.09 -20.71
CA VAL A 594 -1.05 -14.77 -21.14
C VAL A 594 0.07 -14.90 -22.19
N SER A 595 1.05 -15.78 -21.98
CA SER A 595 2.10 -16.05 -22.98
C SER A 595 1.49 -16.55 -24.29
N LYS A 596 0.65 -17.59 -24.25
CA LYS A 596 -0.01 -18.12 -25.47
C LYS A 596 -0.75 -17.02 -26.25
N CYS A 597 -1.45 -16.13 -25.55
CA CYS A 597 -2.10 -14.97 -26.17
C CYS A 597 -1.06 -14.01 -26.81
N ASN A 598 -0.02 -13.62 -26.06
CA ASN A 598 1.05 -12.75 -26.53
C ASN A 598 1.81 -13.36 -27.72
N ASP A 599 2.01 -14.67 -27.76
CA ASP A 599 2.70 -15.39 -28.82
C ASP A 599 1.82 -15.48 -30.09
N THR A 600 0.50 -15.64 -29.94
CA THR A 600 -0.46 -15.44 -31.04
C THR A 600 -0.46 -14.00 -31.57
N ILE A 601 -0.39 -12.99 -30.68
CA ILE A 601 -0.30 -11.58 -31.06
C ILE A 601 1.00 -11.28 -31.83
N LYS A 602 2.14 -11.84 -31.39
CA LYS A 602 3.42 -11.74 -32.11
C LYS A 602 3.33 -12.35 -33.51
N ALA A 603 2.72 -13.53 -33.65
CA ALA A 603 2.54 -14.20 -34.95
C ALA A 603 1.70 -13.34 -35.91
N LEU A 604 0.52 -12.87 -35.48
CA LEU A 604 -0.33 -11.97 -36.26
C LEU A 604 0.37 -10.63 -36.59
N GLY A 605 1.23 -10.14 -35.69
CA GLY A 605 2.10 -8.99 -35.94
C GLY A 605 3.13 -9.25 -37.05
N ALA A 606 3.79 -10.41 -37.03
CA ALA A 606 4.72 -10.82 -38.08
C ALA A 606 4.03 -10.98 -39.45
N ASP A 607 2.85 -11.61 -39.50
CA ASP A 607 2.04 -11.74 -40.72
C ASP A 607 1.64 -10.37 -41.28
N LYS A 608 1.22 -9.44 -40.41
CA LYS A 608 0.92 -8.05 -40.80
C LYS A 608 2.14 -7.36 -41.40
N VAL A 609 3.34 -7.57 -40.85
CA VAL A 609 4.60 -7.06 -41.42
C VAL A 609 4.92 -7.71 -42.77
N GLN A 610 4.70 -9.02 -42.94
CA GLN A 610 4.87 -9.70 -44.23
C GLN A 610 3.90 -9.16 -45.29
N ILE A 611 2.64 -8.88 -44.92
CA ILE A 611 1.63 -8.30 -45.82
C ILE A 611 2.04 -6.87 -46.22
N LEU A 612 2.49 -6.05 -45.27
CA LEU A 612 3.03 -4.71 -45.56
C LEU A 612 4.25 -4.77 -46.48
N HIS A 613 5.13 -5.75 -46.33
CA HIS A 613 6.26 -5.97 -47.22
C HIS A 613 5.85 -6.43 -48.63
N ARG A 614 4.81 -7.28 -48.75
CA ARG A 614 4.18 -7.64 -50.03
C ARG A 614 3.57 -6.41 -50.72
N ILE A 615 2.82 -5.58 -50.00
CA ILE A 615 2.25 -4.32 -50.53
C ILE A 615 3.37 -3.36 -50.98
N LYS A 616 4.46 -3.25 -50.21
CA LYS A 616 5.64 -2.44 -50.58
C LYS A 616 6.32 -2.94 -51.86
N LYS A 617 6.46 -4.26 -52.05
CA LYS A 617 6.97 -4.85 -53.30
C LYS A 617 6.00 -4.63 -54.47
N PHE A 618 4.71 -4.81 -54.26
CA PHE A 618 3.67 -4.62 -55.29
C PHE A 618 3.63 -3.17 -55.81
N ARG A 619 3.64 -2.17 -54.90
CA ARG A 619 3.75 -0.75 -55.27
C ARG A 619 5.03 -0.47 -56.06
N LYS A 620 6.19 -0.97 -55.63
CA LYS A 620 7.44 -0.84 -56.42
C LYS A 620 7.31 -1.42 -57.84
N SER A 621 6.60 -2.53 -58.00
CA SER A 621 6.36 -3.15 -59.32
C SER A 621 5.46 -2.28 -60.20
N ILE A 622 4.40 -1.68 -59.63
CA ILE A 622 3.52 -0.75 -60.36
C ILE A 622 4.32 0.47 -60.83
N ASN A 623 5.02 1.15 -59.92
CA ASN A 623 5.86 2.31 -60.25
C ASN A 623 6.93 2.01 -61.34
N TYR A 624 7.45 0.77 -61.39
CA TYR A 624 8.36 0.34 -62.44
C TYR A 624 7.64 0.15 -63.79
N MET A 625 6.48 -0.52 -63.80
CA MET A 625 5.68 -0.70 -65.03
C MET A 625 5.13 0.64 -65.58
N GLU A 626 4.77 1.58 -64.72
CA GLU A 626 4.37 2.95 -65.11
C GLU A 626 5.53 3.70 -65.80
N TRP A 627 6.74 3.59 -65.24
CA TRP A 627 7.95 4.15 -65.85
C TRP A 627 8.30 3.47 -67.18
N GLU A 628 8.20 2.13 -67.24
CA GLU A 628 8.45 1.34 -68.44
C GLU A 628 7.43 1.67 -69.55
N HIS A 629 6.15 1.83 -69.22
CA HIS A 629 5.12 2.30 -70.16
C HIS A 629 5.44 3.70 -70.70
N SER A 630 5.81 4.65 -69.83
CA SER A 630 6.18 6.01 -70.24
C SER A 630 7.44 6.03 -71.12
N TYR A 631 8.41 5.15 -70.83
CA TYR A 631 9.60 4.96 -71.66
C TYR A 631 9.25 4.39 -73.05
N MET A 632 8.41 3.35 -73.11
CA MET A 632 7.97 2.74 -74.37
C MET A 632 7.09 3.69 -75.20
N GLU A 633 6.21 4.47 -74.59
CA GLU A 633 5.51 5.59 -75.24
C GLU A 633 6.48 6.57 -75.90
N THR A 634 7.58 6.90 -75.21
CA THR A 634 8.59 7.85 -75.69
C THR A 634 9.40 7.25 -76.85
N GLN A 635 9.70 5.94 -76.81
CA GLN A 635 10.26 5.23 -77.96
C GLN A 635 9.29 5.23 -79.15
N ILE A 636 8.00 4.96 -78.94
CA ILE A 636 6.98 4.96 -80.00
C ILE A 636 6.86 6.35 -80.64
N LYS A 637 6.88 7.43 -79.84
CA LYS A 637 6.87 8.82 -80.35
C LYS A 637 8.11 9.10 -81.23
N ASN A 638 9.31 8.77 -80.74
CA ASN A 638 10.56 8.93 -81.50
C ASN A 638 10.59 8.08 -82.79
N LEU A 639 10.09 6.83 -82.75
CA LEU A 639 9.98 5.98 -83.94
C LEU A 639 8.94 6.49 -84.95
N ASN A 640 7.84 7.07 -84.48
CA ASN A 640 6.84 7.72 -85.33
C ASN A 640 7.37 9.02 -85.94
N GLU A 641 8.11 9.84 -85.19
CA GLU A 641 8.82 11.03 -85.70
C GLU A 641 9.83 10.63 -86.78
N TYR A 642 10.67 9.62 -86.52
CA TYR A 642 11.60 9.07 -87.50
C TYR A 642 10.92 8.48 -88.75
N PHE A 643 9.77 7.82 -88.59
CA PHE A 643 8.96 7.32 -89.70
C PHE A 643 8.33 8.46 -90.53
N ILE A 644 7.85 9.51 -89.88
CA ILE A 644 7.34 10.73 -90.53
C ILE A 644 8.47 11.44 -91.28
N ASP A 645 9.67 11.57 -90.68
CA ASP A 645 10.85 12.10 -91.34
C ASP A 645 11.22 11.30 -92.60
N LEU A 646 11.16 9.96 -92.54
CA LEU A 646 11.37 9.10 -93.70
C LEU A 646 10.26 9.24 -94.77
N GLN A 647 9.00 9.39 -94.39
CA GLN A 647 7.90 9.63 -95.34
C GLN A 647 7.96 11.01 -95.99
N LEU A 648 8.36 12.03 -95.23
CA LEU A 648 8.52 13.41 -95.69
C LEU A 648 9.89 13.67 -96.35
N LEU A 649 10.79 12.66 -96.38
CA LEU A 649 12.11 12.72 -97.01
C LEU A 649 12.00 12.87 -98.53
N LYS A 650 11.76 14.09 -98.99
CA LYS A 650 11.87 14.44 -100.40
C LYS A 650 13.30 14.15 -100.87
N VAL A 651 13.43 13.21 -101.80
CA VAL A 651 14.70 12.80 -102.41
C VAL A 651 15.27 13.98 -103.21
N THR A 652 16.05 14.81 -102.52
CA THR A 652 16.68 16.01 -103.07
C THR A 652 17.84 15.63 -104.01
N LYS A 653 18.23 16.56 -104.89
CA LYS A 653 19.36 16.35 -105.82
C LYS A 653 20.68 16.02 -105.09
N SER A 654 20.85 16.47 -103.84
CA SER A 654 21.95 16.08 -102.96
C SER A 654 21.88 14.61 -102.53
N ILE A 655 20.71 14.08 -102.17
CA ILE A 655 20.52 12.66 -101.85
C ILE A 655 20.75 11.79 -103.10
N GLN A 656 20.28 12.24 -104.28
CA GLN A 656 20.61 11.57 -105.54
C GLN A 656 22.12 11.61 -105.86
N ALA A 657 22.83 12.70 -105.56
CA ALA A 657 24.28 12.77 -105.72
C ALA A 657 25.01 11.79 -104.77
N ILE A 658 24.53 11.64 -103.53
CA ILE A 658 25.04 10.64 -102.58
C ILE A 658 24.85 9.22 -103.13
N MET A 659 23.64 8.87 -103.57
CA MET A 659 23.34 7.54 -104.13
C MET A 659 24.02 7.28 -105.49
N LYS A 660 24.41 8.33 -106.23
CA LYS A 660 25.21 8.25 -107.46
C LYS A 660 26.72 8.31 -107.21
N GLY A 661 27.16 8.29 -105.95
CA GLY A 661 28.58 8.15 -105.55
C GLY A 661 29.40 9.44 -105.46
N ASP A 662 28.86 10.59 -105.88
CA ASP A 662 29.60 11.86 -106.05
C ASP A 662 29.82 12.65 -104.73
N THR A 663 29.86 11.95 -103.59
CA THR A 663 29.97 12.58 -102.27
C THR A 663 30.90 11.88 -101.28
N GLN A 664 31.73 10.92 -101.70
CA GLN A 664 32.75 10.27 -100.85
C GLN A 664 33.55 11.31 -100.02
N ASN A 665 34.05 12.37 -100.67
CA ASN A 665 34.82 13.43 -100.02
C ASN A 665 34.01 14.22 -98.96
N LYS A 666 32.72 14.51 -99.23
CA LYS A 666 31.83 15.23 -98.29
C LYS A 666 31.31 14.34 -97.15
N ALA A 667 31.32 13.01 -97.33
CA ALA A 667 31.04 12.07 -96.26
C ALA A 667 32.22 12.01 -95.27
N ARG A 668 33.45 11.90 -95.78
CA ARG A 668 34.68 11.93 -94.97
C ARG A 668 34.80 13.23 -94.15
N GLU A 669 34.62 14.38 -94.77
CA GLU A 669 34.68 15.69 -94.09
C GLU A 669 33.61 15.84 -92.97
N LYS A 670 32.47 15.14 -93.09
CA LYS A 670 31.46 15.06 -92.03
C LYS A 670 31.83 14.07 -90.93
N MET A 671 32.49 12.97 -91.26
CA MET A 671 32.97 11.97 -90.30
C MET A 671 34.04 12.59 -89.39
N GLU A 672 35.05 13.24 -89.97
CA GLU A 672 36.10 13.95 -89.23
C GLU A 672 35.52 15.04 -88.30
N LYS A 673 34.46 15.76 -88.75
CA LYS A 673 33.72 16.72 -87.91
C LYS A 673 32.85 16.08 -86.82
N ALA A 674 32.37 14.86 -87.01
CA ALA A 674 31.64 14.09 -86.00
C ALA A 674 32.59 13.52 -84.94
N GLU A 675 33.75 13.00 -85.35
CA GLU A 675 34.81 12.50 -84.48
C GLU A 675 35.38 13.62 -83.61
N ALA A 676 35.66 14.80 -84.18
CA ALA A 676 36.05 15.99 -83.41
C ALA A 676 34.98 16.39 -82.38
N ARG A 677 33.68 16.24 -82.71
CA ARG A 677 32.56 16.50 -81.77
C ARG A 677 32.51 15.48 -80.64
N ILE A 678 32.75 14.20 -80.94
CA ILE A 678 32.84 13.12 -79.96
C ILE A 678 34.04 13.35 -79.03
N GLU A 679 35.17 13.83 -79.55
CA GLU A 679 36.33 14.13 -78.72
C GLU A 679 36.11 15.34 -77.81
N ILE A 680 35.48 16.41 -78.30
CA ILE A 680 35.03 17.53 -77.46
C ILE A 680 34.09 17.05 -76.35
N LEU A 681 33.13 16.17 -76.67
CA LEU A 681 32.24 15.57 -75.67
C LEU A 681 32.99 14.71 -74.64
N LYS A 682 33.98 13.92 -75.06
CA LYS A 682 34.86 13.15 -74.16
C LYS A 682 35.61 14.07 -73.20
N ARG A 683 36.20 15.18 -73.69
CA ARG A 683 36.87 16.18 -72.84
C ARG A 683 35.90 16.81 -71.83
N VAL A 684 34.73 17.27 -72.27
CA VAL A 684 33.67 17.84 -71.39
C VAL A 684 33.15 16.81 -70.37
N HIS A 685 33.12 15.52 -70.69
CA HIS A 685 32.80 14.47 -69.71
C HIS A 685 33.95 14.21 -68.73
N GLY A 686 35.21 14.30 -69.16
CA GLY A 686 36.38 14.32 -68.28
C GLY A 686 36.31 15.48 -67.28
N ASP A 687 36.14 16.71 -67.76
CA ASP A 687 36.00 17.91 -66.93
C ASP A 687 34.89 17.78 -65.86
N LYS A 688 33.77 17.14 -66.22
CA LYS A 688 32.65 16.86 -65.30
C LYS A 688 33.03 15.79 -64.28
N ALA A 689 33.66 14.69 -64.71
CA ALA A 689 34.12 13.62 -63.83
C ALA A 689 35.16 14.14 -62.82
N ASP A 690 36.10 14.97 -63.25
CA ASP A 690 37.15 15.52 -62.39
C ASP A 690 36.62 16.61 -61.44
N LYS A 691 35.61 17.40 -61.86
CA LYS A 691 34.83 18.24 -60.94
C LYS A 691 34.11 17.42 -59.86
N ILE A 692 33.53 16.27 -60.22
CA ILE A 692 32.89 15.35 -59.26
C ILE A 692 33.92 14.73 -58.31
N LYS A 693 35.07 14.26 -58.81
CA LYS A 693 36.19 13.78 -57.96
C LYS A 693 36.67 14.87 -57.00
N GLY A 694 36.80 16.11 -57.47
CA GLY A 694 37.17 17.26 -56.64
C GLY A 694 36.15 17.60 -55.56
N LEU A 695 34.84 17.45 -55.84
CA LEU A 695 33.79 17.58 -54.82
C LEU A 695 33.83 16.44 -53.80
N ILE A 696 34.05 15.19 -54.24
CA ILE A 696 34.21 14.03 -53.35
C ILE A 696 35.44 14.20 -52.44
N ALA A 697 36.56 14.71 -52.98
CA ALA A 697 37.75 15.01 -52.20
C ALA A 697 37.47 16.10 -51.13
N LYS A 698 36.78 17.18 -51.50
CA LYS A 698 36.38 18.25 -50.56
C LYS A 698 35.42 17.75 -49.47
N LEU A 699 34.44 16.92 -49.82
CA LEU A 699 33.58 16.26 -48.81
C LEU A 699 34.41 15.35 -47.88
N SER A 700 35.34 14.56 -48.44
CA SER A 700 36.18 13.64 -47.66
C SER A 700 37.12 14.37 -46.71
N GLN A 701 37.63 15.53 -47.11
CA GLN A 701 38.38 16.44 -46.25
C GLN A 701 37.50 17.01 -45.14
N SER A 702 36.32 17.55 -45.47
CA SER A 702 35.41 18.12 -44.47
C SER A 702 34.92 17.08 -43.45
N VAL A 703 34.67 15.83 -43.86
CA VAL A 703 34.38 14.72 -42.95
C VAL A 703 35.57 14.40 -42.02
N ARG A 704 36.81 14.53 -42.49
CA ARG A 704 38.01 14.34 -41.66
C ARG A 704 38.19 15.49 -40.65
N GLU A 705 37.99 16.73 -41.09
CA GLU A 705 38.01 17.92 -40.24
C GLU A 705 36.95 17.82 -39.13
N ARG A 706 35.69 17.50 -39.48
CA ARG A 706 34.61 17.28 -38.50
C ARG A 706 34.87 16.11 -37.54
N ARG A 707 35.59 15.07 -37.96
CA ARG A 707 36.02 14.00 -37.03
C ARG A 707 37.05 14.51 -36.02
N SER A 708 38.07 15.24 -36.47
CA SER A 708 39.06 15.84 -35.56
C SER A 708 38.48 16.90 -34.62
N GLU A 709 37.45 17.62 -35.07
CA GLU A 709 36.66 18.54 -34.23
C GLU A 709 35.87 17.77 -33.16
N ASN A 710 35.18 16.69 -33.53
CA ASN A 710 34.47 15.83 -32.57
C ASN A 710 35.42 15.15 -31.57
N GLU A 711 36.58 14.66 -32.01
CA GLU A 711 37.61 14.08 -31.13
C GLU A 711 38.12 15.11 -30.11
N ARG A 712 38.39 16.35 -30.55
CA ARG A 712 38.73 17.46 -29.66
C ARG A 712 37.60 17.80 -28.70
N LEU A 713 36.33 17.84 -29.15
CA LEU A 713 35.18 18.09 -28.29
C LEU A 713 34.98 16.98 -27.24
N VAL A 714 35.29 15.72 -27.58
CA VAL A 714 35.27 14.60 -26.62
C VAL A 714 36.37 14.73 -25.57
N VAL A 715 37.56 15.25 -25.91
CA VAL A 715 38.59 15.59 -24.91
C VAL A 715 38.11 16.73 -24.01
N GLN A 716 37.60 17.83 -24.60
CA GLN A 716 37.09 18.96 -23.83
C GLN A 716 35.90 18.59 -22.92
N LEU A 717 35.07 17.62 -23.30
CA LEU A 717 34.01 17.07 -22.44
C LEU A 717 34.57 16.31 -21.23
N LYS A 718 35.67 15.56 -21.38
CA LYS A 718 36.34 14.89 -20.25
C LYS A 718 36.98 15.89 -19.28
N ASP A 719 37.63 16.92 -19.81
CA ASP A 719 38.20 18.01 -18.99
C ASP A 719 37.11 18.77 -18.23
N LEU A 720 35.98 19.04 -18.90
CA LEU A 720 34.80 19.66 -18.29
C LEU A 720 34.17 18.76 -17.23
N ASP A 721 33.99 17.46 -17.49
CA ASP A 721 33.44 16.51 -16.53
C ASP A 721 34.32 16.42 -15.28
N GLY A 722 35.64 16.28 -15.42
CA GLY A 722 36.57 16.37 -14.29
C GLY A 722 36.44 17.68 -13.51
N SER A 723 36.26 18.82 -14.20
CA SER A 723 36.02 20.12 -13.55
C SER A 723 34.65 20.22 -12.85
N VAL A 724 33.67 19.40 -13.25
CA VAL A 724 32.34 19.29 -12.62
C VAL A 724 32.41 18.37 -11.41
N GLN A 725 33.05 17.19 -11.53
CA GLN A 725 33.31 16.29 -10.40
C GLN A 725 34.08 16.99 -9.27
N VAL A 726 35.11 17.78 -9.60
CA VAL A 726 35.85 18.61 -8.62
C VAL A 726 34.94 19.68 -7.98
N ARG A 727 34.08 20.35 -8.77
CA ARG A 727 33.11 21.32 -8.23
C ARG A 727 32.04 20.66 -7.37
N GLU A 728 31.61 19.45 -7.69
CA GLU A 728 30.65 18.68 -6.92
C GLU A 728 31.27 18.20 -5.60
N ALA A 729 32.51 17.70 -5.62
CA ALA A 729 33.26 17.37 -4.40
C ALA A 729 33.43 18.59 -3.47
N ILE A 730 33.73 19.77 -4.03
CA ILE A 730 33.76 21.04 -3.29
C ILE A 730 32.36 21.41 -2.75
N TYR A 731 31.29 21.18 -3.53
CA TYR A 731 29.92 21.49 -3.10
C TYR A 731 29.43 20.54 -1.99
N ARG A 732 29.63 19.23 -2.13
CA ARG A 732 29.36 18.22 -1.10
C ARG A 732 30.11 18.58 0.19
N SER A 733 31.42 18.79 0.12
CA SER A 733 32.22 19.24 1.28
C SER A 733 31.76 20.56 1.92
N ARG A 734 31.10 21.43 1.15
CA ARG A 734 30.49 22.67 1.65
C ARG A 734 29.13 22.44 2.30
N VAL A 735 28.32 21.51 1.77
CA VAL A 735 27.06 21.05 2.39
C VAL A 735 27.35 20.34 3.71
N ASP A 736 28.33 19.43 3.73
CA ASP A 736 28.84 18.75 4.94
C ASP A 736 29.39 19.73 5.99
N SER A 737 29.79 20.93 5.57
CA SER A 737 30.22 22.02 6.45
C SER A 737 29.07 22.91 6.94
N SER A 738 27.81 22.59 6.61
CA SER A 738 26.63 23.44 6.86
C SER A 738 25.42 22.75 7.50
N GLY A 739 25.40 21.42 7.60
CA GLY A 739 24.31 20.67 8.23
C GLY A 739 24.80 19.38 8.90
N GLY A 740 24.90 19.38 10.23
CA GLY A 740 25.27 18.21 11.03
C GLY A 740 25.96 18.59 12.34
N GLU A 741 25.38 18.22 13.48
CA GLU A 741 26.02 18.37 14.80
C GLU A 741 27.08 17.28 14.99
N VAL A 742 28.36 17.62 14.80
CA VAL A 742 29.49 16.70 15.00
C VAL A 742 30.64 17.39 15.75
N ASN A 743 31.29 16.62 16.64
CA ASN A 743 32.18 17.06 17.71
C ASN A 743 33.17 18.20 17.37
N PRO A 744 33.31 19.24 18.23
CA PRO A 744 34.23 20.37 18.03
C PRO A 744 35.68 19.95 17.77
N MET A 745 36.15 18.89 18.43
CA MET A 745 37.52 18.37 18.30
C MET A 745 37.83 17.85 16.88
N GLN A 746 36.85 17.19 16.23
CA GLN A 746 36.99 16.72 14.85
C GLN A 746 36.90 17.89 13.86
N GLN A 747 36.10 18.92 14.14
CA GLN A 747 36.13 20.16 13.36
C GLN A 747 37.48 20.88 13.47
N ALA A 748 38.08 20.95 14.66
CA ALA A 748 39.41 21.53 14.84
C ALA A 748 40.48 20.77 14.05
N ALA A 749 40.51 19.43 14.14
CA ALA A 749 41.45 18.59 13.39
C ALA A 749 41.28 18.70 11.87
N THR A 750 40.06 18.73 11.35
CA THR A 750 39.79 18.86 9.89
C THR A 750 40.05 20.28 9.37
N ARG A 751 39.87 21.32 10.20
CA ARG A 751 40.30 22.70 9.89
C ARG A 751 41.83 22.78 9.88
N MET A 752 42.53 22.18 10.85
CA MET A 752 44.00 22.13 10.89
C MET A 752 44.57 21.41 9.67
N LYS A 753 44.05 20.22 9.31
CA LYS A 753 44.42 19.50 8.07
C LYS A 753 44.18 20.35 6.81
N ARG A 754 43.06 21.10 6.73
CA ARG A 754 42.82 22.05 5.63
C ARG A 754 43.86 23.18 5.59
N ILE A 755 44.28 23.71 6.75
CA ILE A 755 45.29 24.78 6.82
C ILE A 755 46.67 24.26 6.40
N THR A 756 47.12 23.09 6.86
CA THR A 756 48.41 22.51 6.46
C THR A 756 48.42 22.08 4.99
N MET A 757 47.31 21.55 4.46
CA MET A 757 47.20 21.23 3.03
C MET A 757 47.20 22.50 2.16
N ARG A 758 46.49 23.56 2.57
CA ARG A 758 46.54 24.86 1.89
C ARG A 758 47.96 25.47 1.94
N ARG A 759 48.66 25.34 3.07
CA ARG A 759 50.05 25.79 3.24
C ARG A 759 50.96 25.05 2.25
N ARG A 760 50.95 23.72 2.24
CA ARG A 760 51.70 22.88 1.28
C ARG A 760 51.40 23.21 -0.18
N LEU A 761 50.14 23.49 -0.54
CA LEU A 761 49.78 23.88 -1.92
C LEU A 761 50.29 25.27 -2.30
N ILE A 762 50.33 26.22 -1.36
CA ILE A 762 50.94 27.54 -1.57
C ILE A 762 52.46 27.43 -1.68
N ASP A 763 53.10 26.65 -0.80
CA ASP A 763 54.54 26.43 -0.80
C ASP A 763 54.98 25.67 -2.08
N LEU A 764 54.22 24.68 -2.56
CA LEU A 764 54.45 23.99 -3.84
C LEU A 764 54.25 24.92 -5.04
N ALA A 765 53.16 25.71 -5.07
CA ALA A 765 52.93 26.69 -6.13
C ALA A 765 54.04 27.75 -6.16
N ARG A 766 54.58 28.12 -4.99
CA ARG A 766 55.74 29.01 -4.87
C ARG A 766 56.99 28.39 -5.48
N VAL A 767 57.36 27.17 -5.11
CA VAL A 767 58.51 26.45 -5.71
C VAL A 767 58.34 26.33 -7.22
N GLN A 768 57.14 26.00 -7.70
CA GLN A 768 56.84 25.94 -9.13
C GLN A 768 56.94 27.32 -9.84
N THR A 769 56.61 28.43 -9.18
CA THR A 769 56.88 29.77 -9.75
C THR A 769 58.36 30.15 -9.73
N GLU A 770 59.08 29.81 -8.66
CA GLU A 770 60.54 30.01 -8.57
C GLU A 770 61.27 29.18 -9.65
N GLU A 771 60.81 27.95 -9.94
CA GLU A 771 61.34 27.09 -11.02
C GLU A 771 60.90 27.55 -12.42
N ILE A 772 59.67 28.06 -12.60
CA ILE A 772 59.25 28.70 -13.86
C ILE A 772 60.07 29.95 -14.15
N ASP A 773 60.38 30.78 -13.15
CA ASP A 773 61.22 31.97 -13.33
C ASP A 773 62.70 31.63 -13.52
N PHE A 774 63.19 30.55 -12.90
CA PHE A 774 64.49 29.96 -13.24
C PHE A 774 64.54 29.52 -14.72
N LEU A 775 63.56 28.70 -15.15
CA LEU A 775 63.46 28.22 -16.54
C LEU A 775 63.24 29.37 -17.55
N ARG A 776 62.59 30.47 -17.17
CA ARG A 776 62.52 31.70 -17.97
C ARG A 776 63.89 32.37 -18.10
N SER A 777 64.63 32.49 -16.98
CA SER A 777 65.97 33.06 -17.00
C SER A 777 66.95 32.23 -17.85
N GLU A 778 66.81 30.91 -17.83
CA GLU A 778 67.62 29.99 -18.63
C GLU A 778 67.19 29.95 -20.10
N LEU A 779 65.89 30.04 -20.39
CA LEU A 779 65.37 30.25 -21.75
C LEU A 779 65.89 31.55 -22.35
N ASP A 780 65.89 32.65 -21.59
CA ASP A 780 66.40 33.93 -22.08
C ASP A 780 67.94 33.94 -22.18
N ARG A 781 68.68 33.21 -21.32
CA ARG A 781 70.11 32.94 -21.46
C ARG A 781 70.42 32.12 -22.73
N LEU A 782 69.59 31.13 -23.06
CA LEU A 782 69.71 30.34 -24.30
C LEU A 782 69.34 31.17 -25.54
N ARG A 783 68.34 32.04 -25.45
CA ARG A 783 68.00 33.02 -26.50
C ARG A 783 69.13 34.03 -26.72
N GLN A 784 69.76 34.55 -25.66
CA GLN A 784 70.95 35.40 -25.77
C GLN A 784 72.12 34.70 -26.49
N ARG A 785 72.23 33.37 -26.41
CA ARG A 785 73.21 32.57 -27.16
C ARG A 785 72.84 32.30 -28.62
N THR A 786 71.57 32.47 -29.02
CA THR A 786 71.08 32.16 -30.38
C THR A 786 70.62 33.38 -31.18
N PHE A 787 70.25 34.49 -30.52
CA PHE A 787 69.76 35.71 -31.13
C PHE A 787 70.24 36.96 -30.37
N PRO A 788 70.94 37.91 -31.02
CA PRO A 788 71.25 39.21 -30.42
C PRO A 788 69.98 40.01 -30.13
N SER A 789 69.63 40.19 -28.85
CA SER A 789 68.37 40.84 -28.44
C SER A 789 68.54 42.35 -28.21
N PHE A 790 68.04 43.15 -29.16
CA PHE A 790 68.13 44.63 -29.13
C PHE A 790 67.45 45.29 -27.91
N ALA A 791 66.62 44.57 -27.15
CA ALA A 791 65.91 45.09 -25.98
C ALA A 791 66.85 45.62 -24.88
N HIS A 792 67.99 44.98 -24.63
CA HIS A 792 68.94 45.45 -23.62
C HIS A 792 69.79 46.64 -24.08
N ALA A 793 70.04 46.78 -25.39
CA ALA A 793 70.72 47.95 -25.95
C ALA A 793 69.91 49.24 -25.70
N ALA A 794 68.58 49.18 -25.75
CA ALA A 794 67.72 50.30 -25.38
C ALA A 794 67.77 50.61 -23.87
N ARG A 795 67.84 49.58 -23.01
CA ARG A 795 67.81 49.74 -21.55
C ARG A 795 69.09 50.35 -20.98
N ASN A 796 70.25 49.98 -21.51
CA ASN A 796 71.53 50.58 -21.09
C ASN A 796 71.68 52.04 -21.59
N ARG A 797 71.03 52.39 -22.71
CA ARG A 797 71.06 53.77 -23.27
C ARG A 797 70.20 54.78 -22.51
N LEU A 798 69.41 54.32 -21.53
CA LEU A 798 68.54 55.14 -20.68
C LEU A 798 69.10 55.35 -19.26
N LEU A 799 70.33 54.91 -18.99
CA LEU A 799 70.98 54.98 -17.67
C LEU A 799 72.36 55.66 -17.68
N LEU A 800 72.73 56.32 -18.79
CA LEU A 800 73.97 57.09 -18.93
C LEU A 800 73.67 58.61 -18.89
N PRO A 801 74.42 59.41 -18.11
CA PRO A 801 74.27 60.87 -18.10
C PRO A 801 74.80 61.51 -19.40
N PRO A 802 74.33 62.72 -19.76
CA PRO A 802 74.40 63.23 -21.14
C PRO A 802 75.66 64.06 -21.47
N ASP A 803 76.87 63.60 -21.08
CA ASP A 803 78.13 64.35 -21.30
C ASP A 803 79.20 63.65 -22.16
N GLU A 804 79.09 62.34 -22.44
CA GLU A 804 80.07 61.62 -23.28
C GLU A 804 79.42 60.99 -24.53
N VAL A 805 79.54 61.69 -25.67
CA VAL A 805 79.21 61.19 -27.00
C VAL A 805 80.31 61.59 -27.99
N VAL A 806 81.05 60.60 -28.49
CA VAL A 806 81.92 60.66 -29.68
C VAL A 806 81.69 59.37 -30.47
#